data_AF-A0A8K9XNS0-F1
#
_entry.id   AF-A0A8K9XNS0-F1
#
_cell.length_a   1.000
_cell.length_b   1.000
_cell.length_c   1.000
_cell.angle_alpha   90.00
_cell.angle_beta   90.00
_cell.angle_gamma   90.00
#
_symmetry.space_group_name_H-M   'P 1'
#
loop_
_entity.id
_entity.type
_entity.pdbx_description
1 polymer ?
#
loop_
_entity_poly.entity_id
_entity_poly.type
_entity_poly.pdbx_seq_one_letter_code
_entity_poly.pdbx_strand_id
1 'polypeptide(L)'
;MLNSKIILCVGVLFVALVESRMLDKCMKSKPKYTMNVVLLEDQTSDWSLGFVKVAVLQAIEADWQLNMAAGLNTKLTANFNGFNTTLYKRRGCGSSTCEGVEILKSLHTKGEVGCAMLGPSCTFATFFMVDVEIGLTLTIPIISAGSFGLSCDYKANLSRLLPPARKISNFFVHFWNFTRHGLKMHWGRAYVYKKADQTEDCFWYINALEAPSVQFAMSISREMLRSKKELKQAIQSENRHSNVFILCGTPDDITTIKNETTIPPEIVFILIDIYNHGYHTNMTANPSMDNVLVLTLPERQYNNTVVYNSTELNDYVAGYHDGVLLFGHVLRQRLTNELRGRATQPTTTELPDVNPFRNVSFQGMGGYYVLDENGDRDVNFSVIYTSTIDKQYKTLFVFDTSINETRVEDSTPSLPWPGSQLPGDKPINPNDLKTEDIIVIVLSASVVVVTAIALIFYRQNMKERQNQKRWSHISPDLIGPLDGKELSLVSLKIDEDNRKDSCYQIHRARYDKKPVILKELQHTDGNFSEIQRIELNTLLRIDYYNLTKFYGTVKFEYGLFGVFEFCERGSLRYVLNDTISYPEKTFMDLEFKISVMYDIAKGMSYLHSSNIEVHGRLKSSNCVVDNRMVVKITDFGCNTILNPCKDLWTAPEHLRKQGISQKGDVYSFAIIAQEIILRKNPFFTQACSDIAEKLYMVQYPSQTGFFRPDLNFETAAENEAELYMLIKNCWEEDPERRPDFKKIEGSLGKIFSNLHNQANESYMDNLIRRLQMYSRNLEHLVEERTSLYKAERDRADRLNFLLLPAYVMHPCSTLTLNPNSNTSFMSTSWLNSNPIYHPNLNPNLSFMSTSWLNPNPIYHPNLNPNLSFMSTSWFNPNPIYHPNLNPNLSFMSTSWVNPNPIYHPNLNPNLSFMSTSWFKPNPIYHPNLNPNLSFMSTSWFNPNPIYHPNLNPNLSFMSTSWFNPNPIYHPNLNPNLSFMSTSWFNPNPIYHPNLNPNLSFMSTSWFNPNPIYHPNLNPNLSFMSTSWFNPNPIYHPNLNPNLSFMSTSWLNSNPIYHPNLNPNLSFMSTSWLNSNPIYHPNLNPNLSFMSTSWFNPNPIYHPNLNPNLSFMSTSWFNPNPIYHPNLNPNLSFMSTSWFNPNPIYHPNLNPNLSFMSISWFKPNNPNPLNA
;
A
#
# COMPACT_ATOMS: atom_id res chain seq x y z
N MET A 1 -9.45 -13.98 -14.38
CA MET A 1 -9.98 -12.68 -13.94
C MET A 1 -10.09 -11.75 -15.16
N LEU A 2 -11.15 -11.95 -15.93
CA LEU A 2 -11.65 -10.98 -16.92
C LEU A 2 -12.62 -10.03 -16.18
N ASN A 3 -12.79 -8.81 -16.69
CA ASN A 3 -13.67 -7.71 -16.20
C ASN A 3 -13.07 -6.68 -15.23
N SER A 4 -12.04 -5.94 -15.67
CA SER A 4 -11.82 -4.56 -15.17
C SER A 4 -11.04 -3.63 -16.15
N LYS A 5 -11.31 -3.71 -17.46
CA LYS A 5 -10.63 -2.88 -18.49
C LYS A 5 -11.57 -2.10 -19.42
N ILE A 6 -12.76 -1.70 -18.95
CA ILE A 6 -13.75 -0.96 -19.79
C ILE A 6 -14.12 0.43 -19.23
N ILE A 7 -13.47 0.93 -18.17
CA ILE A 7 -13.87 2.23 -17.54
C ILE A 7 -12.73 3.28 -17.56
N LEU A 8 -11.86 3.29 -18.58
CA LEU A 8 -10.87 4.37 -18.74
C LEU A 8 -10.65 4.85 -20.19
N CYS A 9 -11.66 4.73 -21.06
CA CYS A 9 -11.64 5.27 -22.42
C CYS A 9 -12.80 6.22 -22.75
N VAL A 10 -13.59 6.66 -21.77
CA VAL A 10 -14.74 7.55 -22.02
C VAL A 10 -14.48 9.00 -21.55
N GLY A 11 -13.33 9.28 -20.91
CA GLY A 11 -13.01 10.60 -20.35
C GLY A 11 -12.15 11.55 -21.20
N VAL A 12 -11.65 11.12 -22.37
CA VAL A 12 -10.73 11.93 -23.22
C VAL A 12 -11.36 12.32 -24.57
N LEU A 13 -12.59 11.90 -24.84
CA LEU A 13 -13.27 12.14 -26.13
C LEU A 13 -13.88 13.53 -26.29
N PHE A 14 -13.62 14.49 -25.38
CA PHE A 14 -14.26 15.81 -25.42
C PHE A 14 -13.34 17.04 -25.54
N VAL A 15 -12.04 16.90 -25.84
CA VAL A 15 -11.15 18.07 -26.02
C VAL A 15 -10.37 18.12 -27.35
N ALA A 16 -10.50 17.15 -28.25
CA ALA A 16 -9.84 17.19 -29.57
C ALA A 16 -10.85 17.40 -30.71
N LEU A 17 -11.57 18.52 -30.70
CA LEU A 17 -12.39 18.99 -31.83
C LEU A 17 -11.90 20.40 -32.23
N VAL A 18 -10.70 20.46 -32.82
CA VAL A 18 -10.25 21.63 -33.59
C VAL A 18 -9.83 21.12 -34.97
N GLU A 19 -10.85 21.11 -35.83
CA GLU A 19 -10.88 20.58 -37.20
C GLU A 19 -9.78 21.16 -38.13
N SER A 20 -9.23 20.30 -38.99
CA SER A 20 -8.39 20.64 -40.16
C SER A 20 -9.19 21.40 -41.24
N ARG A 21 -9.42 22.70 -41.03
CA ARG A 21 -10.02 23.61 -42.06
C ARG A 21 -8.99 24.27 -42.99
N MET A 22 -7.69 23.94 -42.87
CA MET A 22 -6.61 24.61 -43.62
C MET A 22 -6.57 24.23 -45.10
N LEU A 23 -6.74 22.94 -45.46
CA LEU A 23 -6.80 22.55 -46.88
C LEU A 23 -8.03 23.19 -47.56
N ASP A 24 -9.18 23.24 -46.88
CA ASP A 24 -10.38 23.93 -47.37
C ASP A 24 -10.19 25.45 -47.51
N LYS A 25 -9.45 26.07 -46.59
CA LYS A 25 -9.05 27.49 -46.70
C LYS A 25 -8.10 27.72 -47.88
N CYS A 26 -7.16 26.81 -48.10
CA CYS A 26 -6.25 26.82 -49.24
C CYS A 26 -7.00 26.63 -50.58
N MET A 27 -8.01 25.76 -50.63
CA MET A 27 -8.86 25.58 -51.81
C MET A 27 -9.66 26.84 -52.15
N LYS A 28 -10.00 27.67 -51.14
CA LYS A 28 -10.64 28.97 -51.33
C LYS A 28 -9.66 30.05 -51.83
N SER A 29 -8.35 29.93 -51.60
CA SER A 29 -7.34 30.87 -52.09
C SER A 29 -6.96 30.62 -53.55
N LYS A 30 -7.87 30.92 -54.48
CA LYS A 30 -7.56 30.87 -55.93
C LYS A 30 -6.65 32.05 -56.32
N PRO A 31 -5.59 31.87 -57.14
CA PRO A 31 -5.10 30.66 -57.80
C PRO A 31 -3.72 30.15 -57.31
N LYS A 32 -3.27 30.50 -56.10
CA LYS A 32 -1.88 30.20 -55.64
C LYS A 32 -1.86 29.14 -54.54
N TYR A 33 -1.36 27.95 -54.86
CA TYR A 33 -1.17 26.84 -53.93
C TYR A 33 0.31 26.77 -53.50
N THR A 34 0.63 27.41 -52.38
CA THR A 34 2.01 27.50 -51.89
C THR A 34 2.30 26.45 -50.81
N MET A 35 3.46 25.80 -50.87
CA MET A 35 4.02 24.97 -49.78
C MET A 35 5.19 25.69 -49.11
N ASN A 36 5.37 25.53 -47.80
CA ASN A 36 6.58 25.98 -47.12
C ASN A 36 7.55 24.82 -47.00
N VAL A 37 8.81 25.03 -47.37
CA VAL A 37 9.90 24.05 -47.26
C VAL A 37 10.85 24.57 -46.20
N VAL A 38 10.89 23.88 -45.05
CA VAL A 38 11.70 24.30 -43.90
C VAL A 38 12.65 23.20 -43.52
N LEU A 39 13.93 23.42 -43.81
CA LEU A 39 15.00 22.43 -43.66
C LEU A 39 16.23 23.06 -43.01
N LEU A 40 17.18 22.20 -42.63
CA LEU A 40 18.48 22.60 -42.13
C LEU A 40 19.33 23.19 -43.26
N GLU A 41 20.02 24.30 -43.01
CA GLU A 41 20.91 24.95 -43.98
C GLU A 41 22.39 24.80 -43.57
N ASP A 42 22.92 23.58 -43.70
CA ASP A 42 24.29 23.24 -43.27
C ASP A 42 25.22 22.72 -44.39
N GLN A 43 24.71 22.53 -45.61
CA GLN A 43 25.40 21.96 -46.79
C GLN A 43 26.12 20.61 -46.55
N THR A 44 25.90 19.96 -45.40
CA THR A 44 26.63 18.75 -44.99
C THR A 44 25.70 17.58 -44.73
N SER A 45 24.48 17.86 -44.25
CA SER A 45 23.44 16.86 -44.14
C SER A 45 22.82 16.59 -45.51
N ASP A 46 22.54 15.32 -45.82
CA ASP A 46 21.96 14.90 -47.11
C ASP A 46 20.55 15.49 -47.36
N TRP A 47 19.86 15.88 -46.28
CA TRP A 47 18.56 16.55 -46.32
C TRP A 47 18.65 18.08 -46.16
N SER A 48 19.85 18.66 -46.30
CA SER A 48 19.99 20.11 -46.19
C SER A 48 19.31 20.82 -47.36
N LEU A 49 18.89 22.06 -47.13
CA LEU A 49 18.18 22.87 -48.12
C LEU A 49 18.95 22.97 -49.45
N GLY A 50 20.30 22.99 -49.39
CA GLY A 50 21.16 23.04 -50.57
C GLY A 50 20.99 21.84 -51.51
N PHE A 51 20.79 20.64 -50.99
CA PHE A 51 20.59 19.42 -51.78
C PHE A 51 19.13 19.22 -52.19
N VAL A 52 18.20 19.51 -51.28
CA VAL A 52 16.77 19.22 -51.47
C VAL A 52 16.07 20.22 -52.38
N LYS A 53 16.51 21.48 -52.42
CA LYS A 53 15.83 22.57 -53.15
C LYS A 53 15.65 22.26 -54.65
N VAL A 54 16.66 21.67 -55.29
CA VAL A 54 16.59 21.32 -56.73
C VAL A 54 15.53 20.22 -56.95
N ALA A 55 15.51 19.20 -56.10
CA ALA A 55 14.58 18.08 -56.20
C ALA A 55 13.12 18.54 -55.99
N VAL A 56 12.87 19.45 -55.04
CA VAL A 56 11.54 20.04 -54.82
C VAL A 56 11.06 20.80 -56.06
N LEU A 57 11.91 21.64 -56.66
CA LEU A 57 11.53 22.42 -57.84
C LEU A 57 11.23 21.53 -59.06
N GLN A 58 11.97 20.43 -59.23
CA GLN A 58 11.69 19.44 -60.26
C GLN A 58 10.36 18.71 -60.02
N ALA A 59 10.08 18.33 -58.78
CA ALA A 59 8.82 17.68 -58.42
C ALA A 59 7.60 18.58 -58.68
N ILE A 60 7.73 19.89 -58.46
CA ILE A 60 6.70 20.89 -58.79
C ILE A 60 6.42 20.91 -60.30
N GLU A 61 7.46 20.83 -61.13
CA GLU A 61 7.32 20.78 -62.59
C GLU A 61 6.66 19.46 -63.03
N ALA A 62 7.09 18.34 -62.45
CA ALA A 62 6.50 17.03 -62.71
C ALA A 62 5.00 16.98 -62.34
N ASP A 63 4.61 17.50 -61.17
CA ASP A 63 3.20 17.56 -60.78
C ASP A 63 2.39 18.51 -61.70
N TRP A 64 2.98 19.60 -62.18
CA TRP A 64 2.32 20.49 -63.13
C TRP A 64 2.00 19.78 -64.45
N GLN A 65 2.90 18.96 -64.97
CA GLN A 65 2.62 18.12 -66.15
C GLN A 65 1.47 17.14 -65.89
N LEU A 66 1.43 16.52 -64.71
CA LEU A 66 0.33 15.64 -64.30
C LEU A 66 -1.00 16.40 -64.16
N ASN A 67 -0.97 17.64 -63.66
CA ASN A 67 -2.15 18.51 -63.59
C ASN A 67 -2.65 18.92 -64.98
N MET A 68 -1.75 19.27 -65.90
CA MET A 68 -2.09 19.55 -67.31
C MET A 68 -2.76 18.34 -67.97
N ALA A 69 -2.20 17.14 -67.78
CA ALA A 69 -2.77 15.89 -68.30
C ALA A 69 -4.16 15.59 -67.72
N ALA A 70 -4.43 16.01 -66.48
CA ALA A 70 -5.74 15.90 -65.83
C ALA A 70 -6.71 17.07 -66.17
N GLY A 71 -6.32 18.01 -67.03
CA GLY A 71 -7.14 19.16 -67.42
C GLY A 71 -7.21 20.29 -66.38
N LEU A 72 -6.29 20.33 -65.42
CA LEU A 72 -6.22 21.33 -64.35
C LEU A 72 -5.10 22.36 -64.61
N ASN A 73 -5.45 23.64 -64.80
CA ASN A 73 -4.46 24.72 -64.95
C ASN A 73 -3.98 25.30 -63.62
N THR A 74 -3.38 24.45 -62.78
CA THR A 74 -2.88 24.80 -61.45
C THR A 74 -1.42 24.37 -61.29
N LYS A 75 -0.55 25.29 -60.91
CA LYS A 75 0.87 25.04 -60.62
C LYS A 75 1.16 25.28 -59.14
N LEU A 76 1.85 24.35 -58.51
CA LEU A 76 2.31 24.47 -57.14
C LEU A 76 3.46 25.50 -57.04
N THR A 77 3.57 26.18 -55.91
CA THR A 77 4.71 27.08 -55.61
C THR A 77 5.30 26.72 -54.26
N ALA A 78 6.61 26.94 -54.05
CA ALA A 78 7.27 26.66 -52.79
C ALA A 78 8.01 27.90 -52.24
N ASN A 79 7.83 28.17 -50.95
CA ASN A 79 8.63 29.11 -50.17
C ASN A 79 9.71 28.33 -49.43
N PHE A 80 10.97 28.71 -49.60
CA PHE A 80 12.11 28.03 -48.97
C PHE A 80 12.61 28.84 -47.78
N ASN A 81 12.68 28.21 -46.61
CA ASN A 81 13.25 28.80 -45.40
C ASN A 81 14.25 27.81 -44.78
N GLY A 82 15.47 28.25 -44.53
CA GLY A 82 16.48 27.47 -43.81
C GLY A 82 16.57 27.89 -42.35
N PHE A 83 16.86 26.95 -41.45
CA PHE A 83 17.43 27.30 -40.14
C PHE A 83 18.90 26.89 -40.09
N ASN A 84 19.72 27.73 -39.46
CA ASN A 84 21.15 27.53 -39.32
C ASN A 84 21.47 27.09 -37.89
N THR A 85 22.12 25.93 -37.71
CA THR A 85 22.46 25.35 -36.39
C THR A 85 23.83 25.77 -35.86
N THR A 86 24.51 26.74 -36.51
CA THR A 86 25.89 27.16 -36.18
C THR A 86 26.13 27.59 -34.73
N LEU A 87 25.10 27.95 -33.97
CA LEU A 87 25.23 28.35 -32.56
C LEU A 87 25.59 27.19 -31.62
N TYR A 88 25.41 25.93 -32.01
CA TYR A 88 25.75 24.76 -31.20
C TYR A 88 26.48 23.72 -32.06
N LYS A 89 27.82 23.79 -32.09
CA LYS A 89 28.73 22.90 -32.86
C LYS A 89 28.66 21.43 -32.42
N ARG A 90 27.57 20.71 -32.72
CA ARG A 90 27.54 19.24 -32.80
C ARG A 90 27.01 18.84 -34.18
N ARG A 91 27.61 17.84 -34.81
CA ARG A 91 27.12 17.29 -36.09
C ARG A 91 25.72 16.68 -35.87
N GLY A 92 24.79 16.92 -36.79
CA GLY A 92 23.43 16.37 -36.75
C GLY A 92 22.44 17.16 -35.89
N CYS A 93 21.22 16.62 -35.75
CA CYS A 93 20.08 17.35 -35.21
C CYS A 93 19.99 17.46 -33.67
N GLY A 94 21.13 17.67 -33.01
CA GLY A 94 21.21 17.69 -31.54
C GLY A 94 20.75 18.98 -30.86
N SER A 95 20.43 20.05 -31.61
CA SER A 95 20.16 21.37 -31.01
C SER A 95 19.12 22.25 -31.72
N SER A 96 18.38 21.77 -32.74
CA SER A 96 17.54 22.66 -33.55
C SER A 96 16.08 22.78 -33.07
N THR A 97 15.85 22.66 -31.75
CA THR A 97 14.49 22.51 -31.18
C THR A 97 13.68 23.80 -31.23
N CYS A 98 14.32 24.96 -31.17
CA CYS A 98 13.64 26.25 -31.11
C CYS A 98 13.54 26.92 -32.49
N GLU A 99 14.52 26.74 -33.36
CA GLU A 99 14.60 27.45 -34.64
C GLU A 99 13.49 27.03 -35.61
N GLY A 100 13.09 25.76 -35.64
CA GLY A 100 11.97 25.28 -36.47
C GLY A 100 10.63 25.89 -36.07
N VAL A 101 10.40 26.04 -34.77
CA VAL A 101 9.20 26.70 -34.20
C VAL A 101 9.23 28.20 -34.47
N GLU A 102 10.38 28.85 -34.38
CA GLU A 102 10.54 30.28 -34.69
C GLU A 102 10.28 30.61 -36.15
N ILE A 103 10.76 29.77 -37.09
CA ILE A 103 10.45 29.93 -38.52
C ILE A 103 8.95 29.80 -38.75
N LEU A 104 8.29 28.79 -38.15
CA LEU A 104 6.84 28.63 -38.23
C LEU A 104 6.10 29.85 -37.68
N LYS A 105 6.50 30.38 -36.52
CA LYS A 105 5.94 31.60 -35.95
C LYS A 105 6.14 32.80 -36.88
N SER A 106 7.32 32.94 -37.48
CA SER A 106 7.62 34.01 -38.44
C SER A 106 6.73 33.94 -39.69
N LEU A 107 6.56 32.74 -40.25
CA LEU A 107 5.67 32.53 -41.39
C LEU A 107 4.21 32.85 -41.03
N HIS A 108 3.77 32.45 -39.84
CA HIS A 108 2.42 32.74 -39.35
C HIS A 108 2.18 34.23 -39.14
N THR A 109 3.11 34.95 -38.50
CA THR A 109 2.97 36.40 -38.27
C THR A 109 3.04 37.21 -39.55
N LYS A 110 3.79 36.76 -40.55
CA LYS A 110 3.87 37.38 -41.89
C LYS A 110 2.68 37.04 -42.79
N GLY A 111 1.83 36.08 -42.41
CA GLY A 111 0.76 35.58 -43.28
C GLY A 111 1.28 34.78 -44.49
N GLU A 112 2.49 34.24 -44.41
CA GLU A 112 3.18 33.50 -45.48
C GLU A 112 3.03 31.96 -45.33
N VAL A 113 2.13 31.52 -44.44
CA VAL A 113 1.79 30.11 -44.26
C VAL A 113 1.06 29.59 -45.48
N GLY A 114 1.69 28.63 -46.15
CA GLY A 114 1.17 27.85 -47.25
C GLY A 114 0.23 26.73 -46.80
N CYS A 115 -0.24 25.97 -47.78
CA CYS A 115 -1.25 24.93 -47.64
C CYS A 115 -0.74 23.64 -46.99
N ALA A 116 0.55 23.37 -47.15
CA ALA A 116 1.25 22.24 -46.55
C ALA A 116 2.70 22.63 -46.31
N MET A 117 3.34 21.89 -45.41
CA MET A 117 4.72 22.11 -45.02
C MET A 117 5.56 20.87 -45.32
N LEU A 118 6.66 21.04 -46.05
CA LEU A 118 7.74 20.06 -46.12
C LEU A 118 8.69 20.33 -44.96
N GLY A 119 8.60 19.50 -43.93
CA GLY A 119 9.30 19.67 -42.65
C GLY A 119 10.69 19.00 -42.62
N PRO A 120 11.51 19.33 -41.62
CA PRO A 120 12.83 18.73 -41.50
C PRO A 120 12.74 17.22 -41.21
N SER A 121 13.70 16.44 -41.71
CA SER A 121 13.82 15.01 -41.40
C SER A 121 14.20 14.77 -39.94
N CYS A 122 14.53 15.85 -39.23
CA CYS A 122 14.91 15.83 -37.86
C CYS A 122 13.74 15.61 -36.90
N THR A 123 13.83 14.57 -36.06
CA THR A 123 12.79 14.28 -35.06
C THR A 123 12.65 15.38 -34.03
N PHE A 124 13.76 15.91 -33.51
CA PHE A 124 13.72 16.96 -32.49
C PHE A 124 12.99 18.20 -33.01
N ALA A 125 13.36 18.73 -34.17
CA ALA A 125 12.68 19.86 -34.78
C ALA A 125 11.20 19.54 -35.11
N THR A 126 10.94 18.39 -35.75
CA THR A 126 9.58 18.01 -36.16
C THR A 126 8.65 17.88 -34.97
N PHE A 127 9.09 17.24 -33.88
CA PHE A 127 8.27 17.00 -32.69
C PHE A 127 7.68 18.31 -32.15
N PHE A 128 8.52 19.33 -31.94
CA PHE A 128 8.06 20.63 -31.45
C PHE A 128 7.12 21.36 -32.44
N MET A 129 7.24 21.07 -33.73
CA MET A 129 6.38 21.66 -34.77
C MET A 129 4.99 21.00 -34.84
N VAL A 130 4.87 19.73 -34.41
CA VAL A 130 3.60 18.95 -34.44
C VAL A 130 2.96 18.78 -33.05
N ASP A 131 3.63 19.22 -31.98
CA ASP A 131 3.15 19.02 -30.62
C ASP A 131 2.20 20.12 -30.16
N VAL A 132 1.00 19.71 -29.72
CA VAL A 132 -0.12 20.61 -29.41
C VAL A 132 0.11 21.38 -28.11
N GLU A 133 0.82 20.79 -27.15
CA GLU A 133 1.02 21.35 -25.80
C GLU A 133 2.01 22.54 -25.78
N ILE A 134 2.88 22.64 -26.78
CA ILE A 134 3.99 23.61 -26.82
C ILE A 134 3.55 24.97 -27.43
N GLY A 135 2.26 25.10 -27.76
CA GLY A 135 1.62 26.39 -28.04
C GLY A 135 1.50 26.74 -29.53
N LEU A 136 1.64 25.77 -30.43
CA LEU A 136 1.31 25.94 -31.84
C LEU A 136 0.08 25.09 -32.16
N THR A 137 -1.12 25.69 -32.06
CA THR A 137 -2.37 25.18 -32.66
C THR A 137 -2.33 25.31 -34.19
N LEU A 138 -1.20 24.94 -34.81
CA LEU A 138 -1.05 24.96 -36.25
C LEU A 138 -1.72 23.71 -36.82
N THR A 139 -2.81 23.94 -37.54
CA THR A 139 -3.59 22.94 -38.29
C THR A 139 -2.96 22.61 -39.65
N ILE A 140 -1.68 22.93 -39.85
CA ILE A 140 -1.00 22.76 -41.14
C ILE A 140 -0.49 21.31 -41.22
N PRO A 141 -0.79 20.58 -42.31
CA PRO A 141 -0.21 19.27 -42.53
C PRO A 141 1.30 19.37 -42.83
N ILE A 142 2.09 18.58 -42.11
CA ILE A 142 3.54 18.46 -42.25
C ILE A 142 3.86 17.12 -42.91
N ILE A 143 4.53 17.16 -44.05
CA ILE A 143 5.07 15.99 -44.74
C ILE A 143 6.58 16.01 -44.52
N SER A 144 7.11 14.96 -43.90
CA SER A 144 8.53 14.81 -43.62
C SER A 144 9.08 13.60 -44.36
N ALA A 145 10.28 13.75 -44.93
CA ALA A 145 11.03 12.58 -45.37
C ALA A 145 11.47 11.73 -44.17
N GLY A 146 11.72 12.32 -42.98
CA GLY A 146 12.22 11.62 -41.79
C GLY A 146 11.29 11.69 -40.58
N SER A 147 11.86 12.04 -39.41
CA SER A 147 11.19 12.13 -38.11
C SER A 147 10.95 10.76 -37.45
N PHE A 148 12.04 10.00 -37.33
CA PHE A 148 12.08 8.60 -36.93
C PHE A 148 11.71 8.32 -35.47
N GLY A 149 11.87 9.29 -34.57
CA GLY A 149 11.70 9.03 -33.13
C GLY A 149 10.26 8.79 -32.70
N LEU A 150 10.11 8.03 -31.62
CA LEU A 150 8.82 7.60 -31.06
C LEU A 150 7.94 8.77 -30.61
N SER A 151 8.53 9.93 -30.30
CA SER A 151 7.80 11.13 -29.90
C SER A 151 6.94 11.70 -31.05
N CYS A 152 7.28 11.40 -32.30
CA CYS A 152 6.54 11.80 -33.49
C CYS A 152 5.46 10.79 -33.91
N ASP A 153 5.35 9.64 -33.24
CA ASP A 153 4.36 8.63 -33.60
C ASP A 153 2.94 9.11 -33.30
N TYR A 154 2.00 8.72 -34.17
CA TYR A 154 0.56 9.02 -34.06
C TYR A 154 0.19 10.51 -34.09
N LYS A 155 1.11 11.41 -34.43
CA LYS A 155 0.83 12.85 -34.52
C LYS A 155 -0.14 13.13 -35.68
N ALA A 156 -1.25 13.80 -35.37
CA ALA A 156 -2.38 13.99 -36.29
C ALA A 156 -1.97 14.64 -37.63
N ASN A 157 -1.13 15.68 -37.56
CA ASN A 157 -0.74 16.51 -38.70
C ASN A 157 0.60 16.11 -39.34
N LEU A 158 1.18 14.96 -38.98
CA LEU A 158 2.46 14.50 -39.53
C LEU A 158 2.23 13.33 -40.49
N SER A 159 2.94 13.34 -41.62
CA SER A 159 3.06 12.19 -42.52
C SER A 159 4.52 11.96 -42.87
N ARG A 160 4.96 10.70 -42.85
CA ARG A 160 6.37 10.31 -42.97
C ARG A 160 6.59 9.38 -44.17
N LEU A 161 7.51 9.77 -45.05
CA LEU A 161 7.77 9.06 -46.30
C LEU A 161 8.90 8.03 -46.21
N LEU A 162 9.76 8.12 -45.20
CA LEU A 162 10.71 7.06 -44.84
C LEU A 162 10.26 6.35 -43.57
N PRO A 163 10.61 5.07 -43.39
CA PRO A 163 10.05 4.25 -42.32
C PRO A 163 10.47 4.75 -40.93
N PRO A 164 9.53 4.98 -39.99
CA PRO A 164 9.86 5.43 -38.65
C PRO A 164 10.43 4.30 -37.77
N ALA A 165 11.05 4.66 -36.64
CA ALA A 165 11.67 3.69 -35.73
C ALA A 165 10.66 2.69 -35.13
N ARG A 166 9.38 3.08 -35.05
CA ARG A 166 8.29 2.17 -34.69
C ARG A 166 8.19 0.97 -35.64
N LYS A 167 8.25 1.18 -36.96
CA LYS A 167 8.15 0.08 -37.95
C LYS A 167 9.34 -0.87 -37.86
N ILE A 168 10.53 -0.34 -37.56
CA ILE A 168 11.73 -1.16 -37.27
C ILE A 168 11.53 -1.99 -36.00
N SER A 169 11.01 -1.39 -34.92
CA SER A 169 10.74 -2.11 -33.69
C SER A 169 9.69 -3.22 -33.88
N ASN A 170 8.63 -2.93 -34.63
CA ASN A 170 7.61 -3.93 -34.99
C ASN A 170 8.21 -5.08 -35.80
N PHE A 171 9.06 -4.79 -36.79
CA PHE A 171 9.80 -5.83 -37.52
C PHE A 171 10.51 -6.78 -36.54
N PHE A 172 11.29 -6.27 -35.59
CA PHE A 172 12.04 -7.11 -34.68
C PHE A 172 11.14 -7.98 -33.79
N VAL A 173 10.01 -7.46 -33.30
CA VAL A 173 9.04 -8.23 -32.50
C VAL A 173 8.47 -9.40 -33.31
N HIS A 174 7.99 -9.12 -34.52
CA HIS A 174 7.39 -10.15 -35.37
C HIS A 174 8.44 -11.15 -35.88
N PHE A 175 9.63 -10.66 -36.26
CA PHE A 175 10.73 -11.50 -36.74
C PHE A 175 11.29 -12.42 -35.64
N TRP A 176 11.33 -11.99 -34.37
CA TRP A 176 11.72 -12.86 -33.25
C TRP A 176 10.74 -14.01 -33.05
N ASN A 177 9.44 -13.73 -33.17
CA ASN A 177 8.37 -14.73 -33.07
C ASN A 177 8.25 -15.62 -34.31
N PHE A 178 8.68 -15.14 -35.47
CA PHE A 178 8.64 -15.92 -36.70
C PHE A 178 9.51 -17.18 -36.60
N THR A 179 8.90 -18.32 -36.87
CA THR A 179 9.57 -19.63 -36.91
C THR A 179 9.35 -20.30 -38.25
N ARG A 180 10.42 -20.89 -38.79
CA ARG A 180 10.38 -21.72 -39.98
C ARG A 180 11.21 -22.96 -39.72
N HIS A 181 10.53 -24.11 -39.68
CA HIS A 181 11.17 -25.40 -39.42
C HIS A 181 12.36 -25.61 -40.37
N GLY A 182 13.54 -25.88 -39.80
CA GLY A 182 14.76 -26.11 -40.55
C GLY A 182 15.48 -24.85 -41.07
N LEU A 183 15.03 -23.64 -40.73
CA LEU A 183 15.70 -22.38 -41.15
C LEU A 183 15.89 -21.38 -40.00
N LYS A 184 14.85 -21.11 -39.21
CA LYS A 184 14.92 -20.18 -38.06
C LYS A 184 14.04 -20.66 -36.92
N MET A 185 14.61 -20.77 -35.73
CA MET A 185 13.87 -21.03 -34.48
C MET A 185 13.34 -19.74 -33.84
N HIS A 186 12.47 -19.90 -32.83
CA HIS A 186 12.01 -18.77 -32.04
C HIS A 186 13.20 -18.16 -31.27
N TRP A 187 13.27 -16.83 -31.22
CA TRP A 187 14.24 -16.10 -30.42
C TRP A 187 13.52 -15.32 -29.33
N GLY A 188 14.13 -15.23 -28.14
CA GLY A 188 13.61 -14.47 -27.00
C GLY A 188 14.61 -13.51 -26.37
N ARG A 189 15.91 -13.59 -26.72
CA ARG A 189 16.97 -12.75 -26.17
C ARG A 189 17.79 -12.03 -27.24
N ALA A 190 18.27 -10.83 -26.93
CA ALA A 190 19.15 -10.07 -27.82
C ALA A 190 20.13 -9.18 -27.04
N TYR A 191 21.29 -8.92 -27.63
CA TYR A 191 22.13 -7.78 -27.29
C TYR A 191 21.83 -6.63 -28.23
N VAL A 192 21.77 -5.39 -27.72
CA VAL A 192 21.61 -4.19 -28.55
C VAL A 192 22.78 -3.26 -28.29
N TYR A 193 23.57 -3.00 -29.34
CA TYR A 193 24.75 -2.15 -29.27
C TYR A 193 24.44 -0.71 -29.70
N LYS A 194 24.64 0.23 -28.78
CA LYS A 194 24.46 1.67 -28.98
C LYS A 194 25.82 2.36 -29.04
N LYS A 195 26.29 2.67 -30.26
CA LYS A 195 27.54 3.41 -30.47
C LYS A 195 27.37 4.90 -30.17
N ALA A 196 28.45 5.57 -29.78
CA ALA A 196 28.42 6.99 -29.40
C ALA A 196 28.18 7.94 -30.58
N ASP A 197 28.78 7.64 -31.73
CA ASP A 197 28.65 8.41 -32.97
C ASP A 197 27.70 7.69 -33.93
N GLN A 198 26.46 8.16 -34.04
CA GLN A 198 25.42 7.60 -34.92
C GLN A 198 24.87 8.66 -35.88
N THR A 199 24.46 8.23 -37.06
CA THR A 199 23.55 9.00 -37.91
C THR A 199 22.20 9.18 -37.20
N GLU A 200 21.39 10.15 -37.62
CA GLU A 200 20.14 10.46 -36.94
C GLU A 200 19.16 9.26 -36.94
N ASP A 201 19.00 8.61 -38.08
CA ASP A 201 18.15 7.43 -38.23
C ASP A 201 18.60 6.29 -37.32
N CYS A 202 19.89 5.95 -37.31
CA CYS A 202 20.43 4.91 -36.44
C CYS A 202 20.25 5.22 -34.95
N PHE A 203 20.40 6.48 -34.56
CA PHE A 203 20.15 6.92 -33.19
C PHE A 203 18.70 6.60 -32.78
N TRP A 204 17.73 6.92 -33.62
CA TRP A 204 16.32 6.67 -33.31
C TRP A 204 15.93 5.20 -33.41
N TYR A 205 16.46 4.44 -34.37
CA TYR A 205 16.20 3.00 -34.47
C TYR A 205 16.70 2.24 -33.24
N ILE A 206 17.94 2.51 -32.79
CA ILE A 206 18.48 1.88 -31.58
C ILE A 206 17.73 2.35 -30.33
N ASN A 207 17.35 3.63 -30.23
CA ASN A 207 16.54 4.13 -29.11
C ASN A 207 15.16 3.46 -29.05
N ALA A 208 14.52 3.15 -30.18
CA ALA A 208 13.28 2.40 -30.19
C ALA A 208 13.44 0.98 -29.65
N LEU A 209 14.62 0.37 -29.87
CA LEU A 209 15.03 -0.89 -29.27
C LEU A 209 15.54 -0.77 -27.83
N GLU A 210 15.55 0.43 -27.22
CA GLU A 210 15.88 0.70 -25.81
C GLU A 210 14.68 1.24 -25.00
N ALA A 211 13.71 1.88 -25.65
CA ALA A 211 12.58 2.51 -24.96
C ALA A 211 11.64 1.48 -24.31
N PRO A 212 11.33 1.56 -22.99
CA PRO A 212 10.43 0.62 -22.31
C PRO A 212 8.98 0.68 -22.80
N SER A 213 8.58 1.80 -23.39
CA SER A 213 7.23 2.04 -23.93
C SER A 213 6.93 1.27 -25.21
N VAL A 214 7.94 0.63 -25.82
CA VAL A 214 7.81 -0.05 -27.12
C VAL A 214 7.75 -1.56 -26.95
N GLN A 215 6.96 -2.21 -27.81
CA GLN A 215 6.67 -3.65 -27.74
C GLN A 215 7.94 -4.54 -27.75
N PHE A 216 9.02 -4.11 -28.40
CA PHE A 216 10.31 -4.83 -28.38
C PHE A 216 10.86 -4.99 -26.96
N ALA A 217 10.85 -3.91 -26.16
CA ALA A 217 11.30 -3.93 -24.77
C ALA A 217 10.51 -4.88 -23.88
N MET A 218 9.20 -4.95 -24.14
CA MET A 218 8.26 -5.71 -23.34
C MET A 218 8.28 -7.20 -23.71
N SER A 219 8.56 -7.52 -24.97
CA SER A 219 8.44 -8.88 -25.50
C SER A 219 9.77 -9.63 -25.57
N ILE A 220 10.90 -8.91 -25.68
CA ILE A 220 12.22 -9.50 -25.91
C ILE A 220 13.16 -9.13 -24.76
N SER A 221 13.81 -10.13 -24.17
CA SER A 221 14.77 -9.94 -23.10
C SER A 221 16.09 -9.41 -23.68
N ARG A 222 16.36 -8.12 -23.48
CA ARG A 222 17.49 -7.42 -24.12
C ARG A 222 18.49 -6.87 -23.12
N GLU A 223 19.76 -6.84 -23.50
CA GLU A 223 20.83 -6.18 -22.76
C GLU A 223 21.47 -5.08 -23.63
N MET A 224 21.56 -3.87 -23.09
CA MET A 224 22.09 -2.70 -23.80
C MET A 224 23.60 -2.58 -23.59
N LEU A 225 24.35 -2.57 -24.68
CA LEU A 225 25.80 -2.39 -24.71
C LEU A 225 26.11 -0.96 -25.17
N ARG A 226 26.76 -0.15 -24.32
CA ARG A 226 27.00 1.29 -24.59
C ARG A 226 28.46 1.62 -24.87
N SER A 227 29.37 0.68 -24.62
CA SER A 227 30.80 0.87 -24.87
C SER A 227 31.37 -0.24 -25.75
N LYS A 228 32.41 0.08 -26.53
CA LYS A 228 33.17 -0.95 -27.28
C LYS A 228 33.71 -2.05 -26.35
N LYS A 229 34.06 -1.69 -25.11
CA LYS A 229 34.55 -2.64 -24.10
C LYS A 229 33.46 -3.64 -23.68
N GLU A 230 32.25 -3.16 -23.38
CA GLU A 230 31.10 -4.02 -23.08
C GLU A 230 30.79 -4.96 -24.24
N LEU A 231 30.80 -4.45 -25.48
CA LEU A 231 30.58 -5.27 -26.67
C LEU A 231 31.60 -6.41 -26.78
N LYS A 232 32.89 -6.12 -26.60
CA LYS A 232 33.93 -7.16 -26.63
C LYS A 232 33.75 -8.20 -25.53
N GLN A 233 33.45 -7.75 -24.32
CA GLN A 233 33.21 -8.64 -23.18
C GLN A 233 31.99 -9.55 -23.42
N ALA A 234 30.91 -9.01 -23.96
CA ALA A 234 29.70 -9.78 -24.28
C ALA A 234 29.95 -10.82 -25.39
N ILE A 235 30.69 -10.46 -26.44
CA ILE A 235 31.05 -11.39 -27.53
C ILE A 235 31.93 -12.54 -27.03
N GLN A 236 32.89 -12.25 -26.15
CA GLN A 236 33.86 -13.24 -25.65
C GLN A 236 33.34 -14.09 -24.48
N SER A 237 32.22 -13.71 -23.85
CA SER A 237 31.66 -14.44 -22.71
C SER A 237 31.10 -15.81 -23.14
N GLU A 238 31.46 -16.85 -22.39
CA GLU A 238 30.86 -18.19 -22.52
C GLU A 238 29.42 -18.22 -21.96
N ASN A 239 29.15 -17.45 -20.90
CA ASN A 239 27.82 -17.27 -20.30
C ASN A 239 27.13 -15.99 -20.80
N ARG A 240 27.18 -15.74 -22.11
CA ARG A 240 26.58 -14.56 -22.75
C ARG A 240 25.04 -14.59 -22.66
N HIS A 241 24.41 -13.41 -22.57
CA HIS A 241 22.96 -13.28 -22.49
C HIS A 241 22.25 -13.77 -23.76
N SER A 242 22.83 -13.49 -24.93
CA SER A 242 22.33 -13.91 -26.24
C SER A 242 23.45 -14.13 -27.26
N ASN A 243 23.20 -14.99 -28.25
CA ASN A 243 24.01 -15.14 -29.47
C ASN A 243 23.66 -14.10 -30.56
N VAL A 244 22.59 -13.32 -30.37
CA VAL A 244 22.09 -12.36 -31.36
C VAL A 244 22.47 -10.94 -30.95
N PHE A 245 23.21 -10.24 -31.81
CA PHE A 245 23.69 -8.88 -31.57
C PHE A 245 23.11 -7.91 -32.60
N ILE A 246 22.35 -6.92 -32.16
CA ILE A 246 21.74 -5.89 -33.02
C ILE A 246 22.59 -4.62 -32.96
N LEU A 247 22.95 -4.08 -34.12
CA LEU A 247 23.63 -2.80 -34.25
C LEU A 247 23.10 -2.04 -35.48
N CYS A 248 23.30 -0.71 -35.49
CA CYS A 248 22.95 0.14 -36.62
C CYS A 248 24.18 0.88 -37.13
N GLY A 249 24.40 0.86 -38.44
CA GLY A 249 25.59 1.41 -39.07
C GLY A 249 25.88 0.80 -40.45
N THR A 250 27.14 0.81 -40.85
CA THR A 250 27.59 0.32 -42.17
C THR A 250 28.41 -0.97 -42.07
N PRO A 251 28.71 -1.66 -43.18
CA PRO A 251 29.61 -2.82 -43.18
C PRO A 251 31.00 -2.56 -42.59
N ASP A 252 31.47 -1.31 -42.59
CA ASP A 252 32.75 -0.93 -42.00
C ASP A 252 32.73 -1.03 -40.47
N ASP A 253 31.58 -0.79 -39.84
CA ASP A 253 31.42 -0.99 -38.39
C ASP A 253 31.60 -2.47 -38.02
N ILE A 254 31.04 -3.39 -38.81
CA ILE A 254 31.23 -4.84 -38.65
C ILE A 254 32.69 -5.21 -38.85
N THR A 255 33.32 -4.70 -39.90
CA THR A 255 34.74 -4.98 -40.22
C THR A 255 35.63 -4.51 -39.07
N THR A 256 35.34 -3.34 -38.49
CA THR A 256 36.06 -2.82 -37.31
C THR A 256 35.90 -3.74 -36.09
N ILE A 257 34.68 -4.21 -35.81
CA ILE A 257 34.41 -5.13 -34.68
C ILE A 257 35.16 -6.46 -34.88
N LYS A 258 35.11 -7.03 -36.09
CA LYS A 258 35.74 -8.34 -36.40
C LYS A 258 37.26 -8.27 -36.45
N ASN A 259 37.84 -7.14 -36.87
CA ASN A 259 39.29 -6.95 -36.85
C ASN A 259 39.83 -6.85 -35.42
N GLU A 260 39.04 -6.30 -34.50
CA GLU A 260 39.45 -6.11 -33.10
C GLU A 260 39.14 -7.31 -32.19
N THR A 261 38.30 -8.27 -32.61
CA THR A 261 37.82 -9.36 -31.73
C THR A 261 37.43 -10.61 -32.52
N THR A 262 37.88 -11.77 -32.05
CA THR A 262 37.50 -13.07 -32.61
C THR A 262 36.04 -13.39 -32.27
N ILE A 263 35.22 -13.67 -33.30
CA ILE A 263 33.78 -13.93 -33.14
C ILE A 263 33.53 -15.44 -33.03
N PRO A 264 32.89 -15.93 -31.94
CA PRO A 264 32.39 -17.30 -31.87
C PRO A 264 31.45 -17.67 -33.04
N PRO A 265 31.51 -18.89 -33.57
CA PRO A 265 30.76 -19.28 -34.77
C PRO A 265 29.23 -19.26 -34.59
N GLU A 266 28.76 -19.36 -33.34
CA GLU A 266 27.33 -19.35 -32.98
C GLU A 266 26.70 -17.95 -32.99
N ILE A 267 27.51 -16.89 -33.08
CA ILE A 267 27.01 -15.52 -33.02
C ILE A 267 26.48 -15.08 -34.40
N VAL A 268 25.32 -14.42 -34.36
CA VAL A 268 24.73 -13.71 -35.50
C VAL A 268 24.63 -12.22 -35.18
N PHE A 269 25.10 -11.39 -36.11
CA PHE A 269 24.89 -9.95 -36.07
C PHE A 269 23.68 -9.59 -36.93
N ILE A 270 22.84 -8.70 -36.44
CA ILE A 270 21.83 -8.02 -37.25
C ILE A 270 22.24 -6.56 -37.40
N LEU A 271 22.65 -6.20 -38.61
CA LEU A 271 23.02 -4.86 -38.98
C LEU A 271 21.80 -4.12 -39.55
N ILE A 272 21.37 -3.06 -38.89
CA ILE A 272 20.36 -2.14 -39.40
C ILE A 272 21.09 -1.13 -40.30
N ASP A 273 20.92 -1.28 -41.62
CA ASP A 273 21.52 -0.41 -42.65
C ASP A 273 20.46 -0.15 -43.73
N ILE A 274 19.49 0.70 -43.37
CA ILE A 274 18.20 0.81 -44.08
C ILE A 274 18.37 1.39 -45.49
N TYR A 275 19.23 2.38 -45.67
CA TYR A 275 19.27 3.19 -46.89
C TYR A 275 20.44 2.86 -47.82
N ASN A 276 21.21 1.81 -47.53
CA ASN A 276 22.34 1.41 -48.35
C ASN A 276 21.88 0.48 -49.49
N HIS A 277 21.92 0.97 -50.73
CA HIS A 277 21.53 0.22 -51.92
C HIS A 277 22.63 -0.71 -52.45
N GLY A 278 23.85 -0.58 -51.92
CA GLY A 278 25.01 -1.33 -52.41
C GLY A 278 24.83 -2.85 -52.34
N TYR A 279 23.98 -3.35 -51.43
CA TYR A 279 23.69 -4.78 -51.31
C TYR A 279 22.96 -5.38 -52.51
N HIS A 280 22.23 -4.55 -53.29
CA HIS A 280 21.50 -4.98 -54.48
C HIS A 280 22.32 -4.73 -55.76
N THR A 281 23.06 -3.63 -55.83
CA THR A 281 23.83 -3.24 -57.04
C THR A 281 25.22 -3.85 -57.11
N ASN A 282 25.93 -3.95 -55.98
CA ASN A 282 27.21 -4.62 -55.86
C ASN A 282 27.04 -5.88 -55.00
N MET A 283 26.61 -6.95 -55.65
CA MET A 283 26.29 -8.21 -54.99
C MET A 283 27.49 -8.89 -54.34
N THR A 284 28.74 -8.44 -54.58
CA THR A 284 29.92 -9.08 -53.98
C THR A 284 30.04 -8.72 -52.50
N ALA A 285 29.96 -9.71 -51.62
CA ALA A 285 30.01 -9.49 -50.19
C ALA A 285 31.43 -9.28 -49.66
N ASN A 286 31.58 -8.37 -48.70
CA ASN A 286 32.82 -8.22 -47.96
C ASN A 286 33.04 -9.48 -47.08
N PRO A 287 34.25 -10.07 -47.01
CA PRO A 287 34.53 -11.23 -46.15
C PRO A 287 34.07 -11.08 -44.70
N SER A 288 34.06 -9.86 -44.16
CA SER A 288 33.56 -9.56 -42.81
C SER A 288 32.05 -9.82 -42.63
N MET A 289 31.28 -10.07 -43.69
CA MET A 289 29.81 -10.16 -43.65
C MET A 289 29.26 -11.60 -43.58
N ASP A 290 30.10 -12.62 -43.46
CA ASP A 290 29.66 -14.04 -43.48
C ASP A 290 28.59 -14.38 -42.41
N ASN A 291 28.71 -13.84 -41.18
CA ASN A 291 27.77 -14.09 -40.06
C ASN A 291 26.84 -12.89 -39.75
N VAL A 292 26.48 -12.11 -40.76
CA VAL A 292 25.68 -10.89 -40.61
C VAL A 292 24.40 -11.00 -41.41
N LEU A 293 23.28 -10.68 -40.76
CA LEU A 293 22.01 -10.39 -41.41
C LEU A 293 21.88 -8.87 -41.52
N VAL A 294 21.59 -8.36 -42.70
CA VAL A 294 21.41 -6.92 -42.92
C VAL A 294 19.94 -6.64 -43.12
N LEU A 295 19.38 -5.74 -42.31
CA LEU A 295 18.04 -5.19 -42.51
C LEU A 295 18.15 -3.94 -43.39
N THR A 296 17.55 -3.98 -44.58
CA THR A 296 17.61 -2.87 -45.55
C THR A 296 16.31 -2.70 -46.34
N LEU A 297 16.22 -1.62 -47.12
CA LEU A 297 15.12 -1.36 -48.05
C LEU A 297 15.22 -2.25 -49.30
N PRO A 298 14.10 -2.45 -50.02
CA PRO A 298 14.11 -3.20 -51.27
C PRO A 298 14.88 -2.41 -52.35
N GLU A 299 15.24 -3.09 -53.44
CA GLU A 299 15.99 -2.49 -54.54
C GLU A 299 15.29 -1.24 -55.10
N ARG A 300 16.09 -0.18 -55.34
CA ARG A 300 15.62 1.11 -55.86
C ARG A 300 15.23 0.98 -57.33
N GLN A 301 14.02 1.40 -57.67
CA GLN A 301 13.55 1.54 -59.06
C GLN A 301 13.46 3.02 -59.46
N TYR A 302 14.54 3.78 -59.33
CA TYR A 302 14.53 5.17 -59.79
C TYR A 302 14.52 5.20 -61.32
N ASN A 303 13.58 5.94 -61.92
CA ASN A 303 13.61 6.18 -63.36
C ASN A 303 14.82 7.07 -63.70
N ASN A 304 15.71 6.58 -64.57
CA ASN A 304 16.95 7.22 -65.04
C ASN A 304 16.76 8.56 -65.78
N THR A 305 15.57 9.15 -65.79
CA THR A 305 15.26 10.39 -66.50
C THR A 305 15.66 11.66 -65.75
N VAL A 306 16.17 11.55 -64.51
CA VAL A 306 16.47 12.73 -63.67
C VAL A 306 17.99 12.91 -63.52
N VAL A 307 18.53 13.88 -64.26
CA VAL A 307 19.95 14.25 -64.24
C VAL A 307 20.23 15.06 -62.97
N TYR A 308 20.78 14.42 -61.94
CA TYR A 308 21.45 15.09 -60.82
C TYR A 308 22.96 15.08 -61.06
N ASN A 309 23.64 16.18 -60.72
CA ASN A 309 25.11 16.28 -60.84
C ASN A 309 25.87 15.43 -59.80
N SER A 310 25.16 14.69 -58.93
CA SER A 310 25.71 13.70 -57.99
C SER A 310 25.48 12.30 -58.54
N THR A 311 26.48 11.42 -58.44
CA THR A 311 26.50 10.11 -59.09
C THR A 311 25.43 9.13 -58.59
N GLU A 312 24.80 9.37 -57.43
CA GLU A 312 23.65 8.59 -56.93
C GLU A 312 22.69 9.49 -56.13
N LEU A 313 21.38 9.25 -56.25
CA LEU A 313 20.33 9.99 -55.53
C LEU A 313 20.13 9.39 -54.11
N ASN A 314 20.07 10.25 -53.10
CA ASN A 314 19.83 9.86 -51.71
C ASN A 314 18.32 9.73 -51.39
N ASP A 315 17.93 8.71 -50.61
CA ASP A 315 16.56 8.45 -50.18
C ASP A 315 15.89 9.63 -49.45
N TYR A 316 16.66 10.45 -48.72
CA TYR A 316 16.12 11.67 -48.11
C TYR A 316 15.67 12.68 -49.17
N VAL A 317 16.50 12.92 -50.19
CA VAL A 317 16.18 13.81 -51.31
C VAL A 317 15.00 13.27 -52.11
N ALA A 318 14.95 11.95 -52.33
CA ALA A 318 13.82 11.29 -52.96
C ALA A 318 12.53 11.44 -52.13
N GLY A 319 12.61 11.29 -50.80
CA GLY A 319 11.48 11.53 -49.90
C GLY A 319 10.94 12.96 -49.99
N TYR A 320 11.80 13.97 -50.10
CA TYR A 320 11.33 15.35 -50.27
C TYR A 320 10.72 15.64 -51.63
N HIS A 321 11.29 15.09 -52.70
CA HIS A 321 10.69 15.12 -54.03
C HIS A 321 9.29 14.50 -54.01
N ASP A 322 9.17 13.31 -53.42
CA ASP A 322 7.91 12.58 -53.37
C ASP A 322 6.89 13.20 -52.41
N GLY A 323 7.33 13.98 -51.42
CA GLY A 323 6.46 14.80 -50.59
C GLY A 323 5.73 15.89 -51.37
N VAL A 324 6.37 16.47 -52.38
CA VAL A 324 5.71 17.41 -53.31
C VAL A 324 4.67 16.68 -54.15
N LEU A 325 5.01 15.50 -54.68
CA LEU A 325 4.10 14.70 -55.50
C LEU A 325 2.90 14.20 -54.69
N LEU A 326 3.09 13.83 -53.42
CA LEU A 326 1.99 13.51 -52.49
C LEU A 326 1.06 14.69 -52.32
N PHE A 327 1.60 15.89 -52.05
CA PHE A 327 0.81 17.11 -51.93
C PHE A 327 0.01 17.40 -53.21
N GLY A 328 0.67 17.35 -54.37
CA GLY A 328 0.05 17.54 -55.67
C GLY A 328 -1.03 16.50 -55.98
N HIS A 329 -0.79 15.22 -55.65
CA HIS A 329 -1.75 14.14 -55.82
C HIS A 329 -3.03 14.37 -55.02
N VAL A 330 -2.92 14.66 -53.73
CA VAL A 330 -4.07 14.93 -52.86
C VAL A 330 -4.82 16.18 -53.31
N LEU A 331 -4.11 17.25 -53.68
CA LEU A 331 -4.72 18.47 -54.20
C LEU A 331 -5.49 18.20 -55.51
N ARG A 332 -4.88 17.47 -56.45
CA ARG A 332 -5.48 17.10 -57.74
C ARG A 332 -6.72 16.23 -57.55
N GLN A 333 -6.68 15.25 -56.66
CA GLN A 333 -7.86 14.42 -56.34
C GLN A 333 -9.02 15.29 -55.83
N ARG A 334 -8.75 16.21 -54.91
CA ARG A 334 -9.77 17.13 -54.37
C ARG A 334 -10.34 18.05 -55.45
N LEU A 335 -9.48 18.69 -56.26
CA LEU A 335 -9.92 19.57 -57.35
C LEU A 335 -10.74 18.83 -58.42
N THR A 336 -10.35 17.60 -58.76
CA THR A 336 -11.08 16.77 -59.75
C THR A 336 -12.44 16.34 -59.22
N ASN A 337 -12.53 16.02 -57.93
CA ASN A 337 -13.80 15.69 -57.28
C ASN A 337 -14.74 16.90 -57.20
N GLU A 338 -14.24 18.12 -56.95
CA GLU A 338 -15.06 19.34 -57.03
C GLU A 338 -15.58 19.60 -58.45
N LEU A 339 -14.79 19.32 -59.49
CA LEU A 339 -15.21 19.44 -60.89
C LEU A 339 -16.27 18.39 -61.26
N ARG A 340 -16.16 17.15 -60.75
CA ARG A 340 -17.16 16.07 -60.94
C ARG A 340 -18.43 16.28 -60.11
N GLY A 341 -18.31 16.82 -58.90
CA GLY A 341 -19.41 17.08 -57.95
C GLY A 341 -20.38 18.18 -58.37
N ARG A 342 -20.11 18.92 -59.46
CA ARG A 342 -21.12 19.78 -60.11
C ARG A 342 -22.17 19.01 -60.91
N ALA A 343 -22.03 17.68 -61.08
CA ALA A 343 -22.96 16.87 -61.89
C ALA A 343 -23.94 15.98 -61.10
N THR A 344 -23.78 15.77 -59.78
CA THR A 344 -24.72 14.93 -58.99
C THR A 344 -24.80 15.38 -57.53
N GLN A 345 -26.03 15.47 -57.00
CA GLN A 345 -26.36 15.84 -55.62
C GLN A 345 -25.63 14.98 -54.56
N PRO A 346 -25.35 15.53 -53.36
CA PRO A 346 -24.63 14.82 -52.32
C PRO A 346 -25.55 13.81 -51.63
N THR A 347 -25.19 12.54 -51.68
CA THR A 347 -25.74 11.51 -50.78
C THR A 347 -24.61 10.96 -49.90
N THR A 348 -24.96 10.78 -48.63
CA THR A 348 -24.25 10.08 -47.54
C THR A 348 -23.00 10.76 -46.94
N THR A 349 -23.22 11.37 -45.76
CA THR A 349 -22.36 11.33 -44.55
C THR A 349 -20.93 10.82 -44.73
N GLU A 350 -19.99 11.72 -45.05
CA GLU A 350 -18.57 11.53 -44.71
C GLU A 350 -18.28 12.31 -43.43
N LEU A 351 -17.75 11.63 -42.41
CA LEU A 351 -17.26 12.29 -41.19
C LEU A 351 -16.13 13.28 -41.56
N PRO A 352 -16.21 14.55 -41.12
CA PRO A 352 -15.18 15.54 -41.41
C PRO A 352 -14.08 15.48 -40.34
N ASP A 353 -13.12 14.54 -40.41
CA ASP A 353 -12.08 14.50 -39.34
C ASP A 353 -10.71 13.85 -39.64
N VAL A 354 -10.34 13.58 -40.90
CA VAL A 354 -9.07 12.85 -41.19
C VAL A 354 -8.09 13.72 -41.97
N ASN A 355 -6.84 13.82 -41.49
CA ASN A 355 -5.71 14.41 -42.23
C ASN A 355 -5.69 13.85 -43.67
N PRO A 356 -5.67 14.72 -44.70
CA PRO A 356 -5.88 14.32 -46.09
C PRO A 356 -4.72 13.50 -46.69
N PHE A 357 -3.63 13.29 -45.95
CA PHE A 357 -2.46 12.50 -46.34
C PHE A 357 -2.42 11.09 -45.73
N ARG A 358 -3.48 10.66 -45.03
CA ARG A 358 -3.59 9.31 -44.43
C ARG A 358 -4.37 8.37 -45.34
N ASN A 359 -4.03 7.07 -45.33
CA ASN A 359 -4.63 6.06 -46.22
C ASN A 359 -4.57 6.45 -47.71
N VAL A 360 -3.50 7.13 -48.11
CA VAL A 360 -3.27 7.57 -49.49
C VAL A 360 -2.19 6.71 -50.13
N SER A 361 -2.40 6.36 -51.39
CA SER A 361 -1.39 5.71 -52.22
C SER A 361 -1.10 6.52 -53.47
N PHE A 362 0.17 6.68 -53.82
CA PHE A 362 0.58 7.46 -54.99
C PHE A 362 1.87 6.92 -55.61
N GLN A 363 2.12 7.30 -56.87
CA GLN A 363 3.36 7.00 -57.56
C GLN A 363 4.36 8.13 -57.33
N GLY A 364 5.50 7.80 -56.72
CA GLY A 364 6.64 8.68 -56.54
C GLY A 364 7.84 8.24 -57.37
N MET A 365 8.93 8.98 -57.24
CA MET A 365 10.24 8.62 -57.77
C MET A 365 10.80 7.39 -57.05
N GLY A 366 10.57 7.25 -55.74
CA GLY A 366 10.93 6.07 -54.94
C GLY A 366 9.99 4.87 -55.08
N GLY A 367 9.22 4.81 -56.17
CA GLY A 367 8.27 3.74 -56.49
C GLY A 367 6.84 4.02 -56.01
N TYR A 368 6.08 2.96 -55.79
CA TYR A 368 4.71 3.05 -55.29
C TYR A 368 4.71 3.25 -53.77
N TYR A 369 4.06 4.31 -53.29
CA TYR A 369 3.91 4.63 -51.88
C TYR A 369 2.51 4.26 -51.40
N VAL A 370 2.43 3.61 -50.24
CA VAL A 370 1.19 3.38 -49.50
C VAL A 370 1.40 3.97 -48.11
N LEU A 371 0.57 4.93 -47.71
CA LEU A 371 0.59 5.52 -46.37
C LEU A 371 -0.52 4.90 -45.53
N ASP A 372 -0.17 4.48 -44.32
CA ASP A 372 -1.12 3.88 -43.37
C ASP A 372 -2.07 4.91 -42.73
N GLU A 373 -2.91 4.43 -41.81
CA GLU A 373 -3.88 5.24 -41.07
C GLU A 373 -3.24 6.34 -40.20
N ASN A 374 -1.94 6.24 -39.93
CA ASN A 374 -1.16 7.20 -39.18
C ASN A 374 -0.38 8.17 -40.08
N GLY A 375 -0.41 7.96 -41.41
CA GLY A 375 0.34 8.76 -42.38
C GLY A 375 1.78 8.31 -42.54
N ASP A 376 2.13 7.09 -42.12
CA ASP A 376 3.48 6.53 -42.28
C ASP A 376 3.55 5.57 -43.47
N ARG A 377 4.62 5.64 -44.25
CA ARG A 377 4.84 4.74 -45.39
C ARG A 377 4.93 3.28 -44.96
N ASP A 378 4.12 2.42 -45.59
CA ASP A 378 4.30 0.97 -45.57
C ASP A 378 5.40 0.54 -46.53
N VAL A 379 6.29 -0.32 -46.04
CA VAL A 379 7.53 -0.71 -46.69
C VAL A 379 7.81 -2.18 -46.46
N ASN A 380 8.38 -2.83 -47.47
CA ASN A 380 8.87 -4.21 -47.35
C ASN A 380 10.35 -4.20 -46.96
N PHE A 381 10.68 -4.55 -45.72
CA PHE A 381 12.07 -4.68 -45.31
C PHE A 381 12.67 -5.97 -45.82
N SER A 382 13.85 -5.88 -46.45
CA SER A 382 14.63 -7.04 -46.89
C SER A 382 15.66 -7.40 -45.83
N VAL A 383 15.73 -8.68 -45.48
CA VAL A 383 16.78 -9.25 -44.61
C VAL A 383 17.76 -9.97 -45.51
N ILE A 384 18.94 -9.38 -45.70
CA ILE A 384 19.99 -9.86 -46.60
C ILE A 384 21.01 -10.69 -45.82
N TYR A 385 21.55 -11.73 -46.44
CA TYR A 385 22.64 -12.53 -45.91
C TYR A 385 23.74 -12.72 -46.97
N THR A 386 24.91 -13.17 -46.53
CA THR A 386 26.03 -13.52 -47.42
C THR A 386 26.01 -15.02 -47.71
N SER A 387 25.91 -15.42 -48.98
CA SER A 387 26.00 -16.82 -49.37
C SER A 387 27.43 -17.33 -49.23
N THR A 388 27.58 -18.48 -48.57
CA THR A 388 28.89 -19.12 -48.40
C THR A 388 29.45 -19.75 -49.67
N ILE A 389 28.61 -20.00 -50.68
CA ILE A 389 28.99 -20.70 -51.92
C ILE A 389 29.58 -19.71 -52.94
N ASP A 390 28.83 -18.65 -53.27
CA ASP A 390 29.20 -17.68 -54.30
C ASP A 390 29.71 -16.35 -53.73
N LYS A 391 29.71 -16.18 -52.40
CA LYS A 391 30.13 -14.97 -51.70
C LYS A 391 29.35 -13.73 -52.15
N GLN A 392 28.08 -13.92 -52.51
CA GLN A 392 27.18 -12.83 -52.88
C GLN A 392 26.14 -12.52 -51.81
N TYR A 393 25.69 -11.26 -51.76
CA TYR A 393 24.53 -10.83 -50.98
C TYR A 393 23.24 -11.37 -51.61
N LYS A 394 22.38 -11.98 -50.80
CA LYS A 394 21.07 -12.50 -51.22
C LYS A 394 20.00 -12.17 -50.19
N THR A 395 18.77 -12.00 -50.64
CA THR A 395 17.62 -11.77 -49.75
C THR A 395 17.14 -13.08 -49.14
N LEU A 396 17.17 -13.18 -47.82
CA LEU A 396 16.69 -14.34 -47.07
C LEU A 396 15.20 -14.22 -46.75
N PHE A 397 14.82 -13.08 -46.17
CA PHE A 397 13.44 -12.80 -45.76
C PHE A 397 13.00 -11.43 -46.25
N VAL A 398 11.70 -11.28 -46.44
CA VAL A 398 11.04 -9.98 -46.68
C VAL A 398 9.95 -9.80 -45.63
N PHE A 399 9.95 -8.67 -44.93
CA PHE A 399 8.93 -8.32 -43.96
C PHE A 399 8.04 -7.21 -44.48
N ASP A 400 6.75 -7.48 -44.58
CA ASP A 400 5.73 -6.55 -45.07
C ASP A 400 5.12 -5.77 -43.89
N THR A 401 5.37 -4.47 -43.78
CA THR A 401 4.88 -3.67 -42.64
C THR A 401 3.38 -3.42 -42.67
N SER A 402 2.71 -3.59 -43.81
CA SER A 402 1.27 -3.36 -43.92
C SER A 402 0.46 -4.45 -43.20
N ILE A 403 0.96 -5.68 -43.23
CA ILE A 403 0.36 -6.86 -42.59
C ILE A 403 1.16 -7.37 -41.38
N ASN A 404 2.38 -6.85 -41.16
CA ASN A 404 3.33 -7.27 -40.13
C ASN A 404 3.71 -8.76 -40.20
N GLU A 405 3.97 -9.27 -41.41
CA GLU A 405 4.35 -10.67 -41.64
C GLU A 405 5.71 -10.82 -42.35
N THR A 406 6.46 -11.86 -41.98
CA THR A 406 7.72 -12.24 -42.63
C THR A 406 7.48 -13.34 -43.66
N ARG A 407 7.95 -13.12 -44.89
CA ARG A 407 7.97 -14.08 -46.00
C ARG A 407 9.40 -14.57 -46.24
N VAL A 408 9.53 -15.83 -46.65
CA VAL A 408 10.82 -16.46 -46.97
C VAL A 408 11.05 -16.35 -48.48
N GLU A 409 12.12 -15.69 -48.88
CA GLU A 409 12.50 -15.56 -50.30
C GLU A 409 13.43 -16.71 -50.73
N ASP A 410 14.47 -17.00 -49.93
CA ASP A 410 15.33 -18.16 -50.15
C ASP A 410 14.93 -19.31 -49.22
N SER A 411 14.31 -20.35 -49.80
CA SER A 411 13.86 -21.53 -49.06
C SER A 411 14.98 -22.52 -48.73
N THR A 412 16.13 -22.45 -49.40
CA THR A 412 17.29 -23.34 -49.23
C THR A 412 18.60 -22.54 -49.22
N PRO A 413 18.77 -21.61 -48.27
CA PRO A 413 19.88 -20.68 -48.28
C PRO A 413 21.18 -21.38 -47.86
N SER A 414 22.31 -20.98 -48.46
CA SER A 414 23.64 -21.44 -48.06
C SER A 414 24.22 -20.56 -46.93
N LEU A 415 23.76 -20.80 -45.70
CA LEU A 415 24.20 -20.05 -44.50
C LEU A 415 25.53 -20.60 -43.94
N PRO A 416 26.32 -19.79 -43.21
CA PRO A 416 27.59 -20.22 -42.60
C PRO A 416 27.45 -21.19 -41.42
N TRP A 417 26.24 -21.32 -40.86
CA TRP A 417 25.97 -22.13 -39.69
C TRP A 417 25.63 -23.59 -40.04
N PRO A 418 25.84 -24.54 -39.10
CA PRO A 418 25.58 -25.96 -39.33
C PRO A 418 24.15 -26.23 -39.82
N GLY A 419 24.02 -27.08 -40.84
CA GLY A 419 22.73 -27.41 -41.45
C GLY A 419 22.09 -26.27 -42.26
N SER A 420 22.84 -25.18 -42.53
CA SER A 420 22.33 -23.98 -43.19
C SER A 420 21.12 -23.35 -42.46
N GLN A 421 21.17 -23.31 -41.12
CA GLN A 421 20.11 -22.79 -40.26
C GLN A 421 20.63 -21.63 -39.41
N LEU A 422 19.77 -20.66 -39.11
CA LEU A 422 20.13 -19.58 -38.18
C LEU A 422 20.34 -20.15 -36.76
N PRO A 423 21.35 -19.67 -36.02
CA PRO A 423 21.66 -20.16 -34.69
C PRO A 423 20.54 -19.82 -33.69
N GLY A 424 20.45 -20.61 -32.61
CA GLY A 424 19.59 -20.29 -31.47
C GLY A 424 20.07 -19.03 -30.74
N ASP A 425 19.16 -18.30 -30.11
CA ASP A 425 19.48 -17.06 -29.39
C ASP A 425 20.21 -17.31 -28.07
N LYS A 426 20.13 -18.52 -27.50
CA LYS A 426 20.84 -18.88 -26.27
C LYS A 426 22.17 -19.57 -26.58
N PRO A 427 23.27 -19.25 -25.87
CA PRO A 427 24.49 -20.04 -25.96
C PRO A 427 24.24 -21.46 -25.47
N ILE A 428 24.84 -22.44 -26.14
CA ILE A 428 24.68 -23.85 -25.78
C ILE A 428 25.58 -24.13 -24.56
N ASN A 429 24.97 -24.28 -23.38
CA ASN A 429 25.70 -24.61 -22.17
C ASN A 429 25.80 -26.14 -22.03
N PRO A 430 27.00 -26.75 -22.02
CA PRO A 430 27.13 -28.22 -21.89
C PRO A 430 26.64 -28.77 -20.54
N ASN A 431 26.40 -27.90 -19.56
CA ASN A 431 25.86 -28.24 -18.23
C ASN A 431 24.36 -27.92 -18.07
N ASP A 432 23.68 -27.40 -19.10
CA ASP A 432 22.23 -27.24 -19.02
C ASP A 432 21.58 -28.62 -19.10
N LEU A 433 21.07 -29.05 -17.95
CA LEU A 433 20.27 -30.26 -17.80
C LEU A 433 19.14 -30.21 -18.83
N LYS A 434 19.07 -31.23 -19.70
CA LYS A 434 17.98 -31.32 -20.67
C LYS A 434 16.67 -31.38 -19.89
N THR A 435 15.59 -30.91 -20.48
CA THR A 435 14.27 -30.92 -19.81
C THR A 435 13.89 -32.34 -19.34
N GLU A 436 14.37 -33.37 -20.06
CA GLU A 436 14.26 -34.77 -19.67
C GLU A 436 15.00 -35.09 -18.35
N ASP A 437 16.22 -34.58 -18.16
CA ASP A 437 16.99 -34.75 -16.92
C ASP A 437 16.33 -34.01 -15.76
N ILE A 438 15.77 -32.82 -16.00
CA ILE A 438 15.00 -32.07 -14.99
C ILE A 438 13.74 -32.84 -14.61
N ILE A 439 13.02 -33.43 -15.57
CA ILE A 439 11.85 -34.26 -15.28
C ILE A 439 12.23 -35.48 -14.42
N VAL A 440 13.35 -36.14 -14.71
CA VAL A 440 13.84 -37.28 -13.92
C VAL A 440 14.27 -36.85 -12.51
N ILE A 441 14.94 -35.70 -12.36
CA ILE A 441 15.34 -35.15 -11.06
C ILE A 441 14.11 -34.71 -10.25
N VAL A 442 13.15 -34.05 -10.88
CA VAL A 442 11.91 -33.61 -10.22
C VAL A 442 11.05 -34.82 -9.84
N LEU A 443 10.93 -35.84 -10.68
CA LEU A 443 10.20 -37.08 -10.36
C LEU A 443 10.87 -37.84 -9.21
N SER A 444 12.19 -37.97 -9.22
CA SER A 444 12.93 -38.64 -8.13
C SER A 444 12.87 -37.85 -6.83
N ALA A 445 13.03 -36.52 -6.87
CA ALA A 445 12.86 -35.66 -5.70
C ALA A 445 11.41 -35.69 -5.19
N SER A 446 10.42 -35.73 -6.09
CA SER A 446 9.00 -35.83 -5.71
C SER A 446 8.70 -37.16 -5.02
N VAL A 447 9.28 -38.27 -5.48
CA VAL A 447 9.14 -39.57 -4.80
C VAL A 447 9.78 -39.54 -3.41
N VAL A 448 10.94 -38.89 -3.24
CA VAL A 448 11.59 -38.74 -1.94
C VAL A 448 10.79 -37.83 -1.01
N VAL A 449 10.24 -36.73 -1.51
CA VAL A 449 9.40 -35.80 -0.73
C VAL A 449 8.08 -36.46 -0.34
N VAL A 450 7.43 -37.18 -1.25
CA VAL A 450 6.17 -37.90 -0.97
C VAL A 450 6.42 -39.02 0.05
N THR A 451 7.51 -39.78 -0.07
CA THR A 451 7.84 -40.80 0.93
C THR A 451 8.22 -40.20 2.28
N ALA A 452 8.93 -39.06 2.31
CA ALA A 452 9.22 -38.32 3.54
C ALA A 452 7.96 -37.74 4.18
N ILE A 453 7.05 -37.14 3.41
CA ILE A 453 5.75 -36.65 3.87
C ILE A 453 4.90 -37.81 4.39
N ALA A 454 4.85 -38.95 3.69
CA ALA A 454 4.14 -40.15 4.15
C ALA A 454 4.73 -40.71 5.44
N LEU A 455 6.06 -40.69 5.61
CA LEU A 455 6.74 -41.07 6.86
C LEU A 455 6.48 -40.07 8.00
N ILE A 456 6.45 -38.78 7.71
CA ILE A 456 6.08 -37.73 8.66
C ILE A 456 4.63 -37.90 9.08
N PHE A 457 3.70 -38.08 8.14
CA PHE A 457 2.29 -38.37 8.44
C PHE A 457 2.12 -39.69 9.19
N TYR A 458 2.85 -40.75 8.84
CA TYR A 458 2.81 -42.02 9.56
C TYR A 458 3.33 -41.87 11.00
N ARG A 459 4.45 -41.16 11.20
CA ARG A 459 4.99 -40.85 12.53
C ARG A 459 4.10 -39.91 13.32
N GLN A 460 3.53 -38.91 12.68
CA GLN A 460 2.62 -37.94 13.28
C GLN A 460 1.31 -38.62 13.67
N ASN A 461 0.75 -39.50 12.83
CA ASN A 461 -0.43 -40.30 13.14
C ASN A 461 -0.15 -41.33 14.24
N MET A 462 1.01 -41.99 14.25
CA MET A 462 1.44 -42.85 15.37
C MET A 462 1.60 -42.05 16.68
N LYS A 463 2.19 -40.84 16.62
CA LYS A 463 2.35 -39.94 17.78
C LYS A 463 1.01 -39.36 18.25
N GLU A 464 0.10 -39.04 17.34
CA GLU A 464 -1.26 -38.61 17.65
C GLU A 464 -2.07 -39.74 18.28
N ARG A 465 -1.95 -40.97 17.80
CA ARG A 465 -2.51 -42.17 18.44
C ARG A 465 -1.92 -42.41 19.83
N GLN A 466 -0.65 -42.09 20.07
CA GLN A 466 -0.05 -42.14 21.41
C GLN A 466 -0.50 -40.97 22.31
N ASN A 467 -0.67 -39.76 21.76
CA ASN A 467 -1.16 -38.60 22.49
C ASN A 467 -2.66 -38.68 22.81
N GLN A 468 -3.46 -39.29 21.94
CA GLN A 468 -4.86 -39.63 22.21
C GLN A 468 -5.02 -40.64 23.36
N LYS A 469 -3.97 -41.40 23.68
CA LYS A 469 -3.89 -42.33 24.82
C LYS A 469 -3.38 -41.66 26.12
N ARG A 470 -2.92 -40.39 26.09
CA ARG A 470 -2.51 -39.64 27.29
C ARG A 470 -3.73 -39.01 27.95
N TRP A 471 -4.14 -39.59 29.07
CA TRP A 471 -5.29 -39.22 29.89
C TRP A 471 -4.99 -37.95 30.71
N SER A 472 -5.85 -36.93 30.67
CA SER A 472 -5.67 -35.64 31.39
C SER A 472 -6.24 -35.69 32.81
N HIS A 473 -5.56 -36.39 33.71
CA HIS A 473 -5.88 -36.31 35.13
C HIS A 473 -5.17 -35.08 35.72
N ILE A 474 -5.94 -34.10 36.20
CA ILE A 474 -5.42 -32.97 36.97
C ILE A 474 -5.11 -33.50 38.38
N SER A 475 -3.91 -33.23 38.89
CA SER A 475 -3.57 -33.60 40.28
C SER A 475 -4.47 -32.82 41.24
N PRO A 476 -5.09 -33.45 42.25
CA PRO A 476 -5.94 -32.77 43.23
C PRO A 476 -5.27 -31.57 43.90
N ASP A 477 -3.95 -31.63 44.12
CA ASP A 477 -3.16 -30.54 44.74
C ASP A 477 -3.16 -29.23 43.93
N LEU A 478 -3.45 -29.29 42.63
CA LEU A 478 -3.53 -28.12 41.75
C LEU A 478 -4.88 -27.40 41.85
N ILE A 479 -5.84 -27.97 42.57
CA ILE A 479 -7.17 -27.41 42.78
C ILE A 479 -7.21 -26.80 44.18
N GLY A 480 -7.13 -25.48 44.24
CA GLY A 480 -7.19 -24.72 45.48
C GLY A 480 -8.63 -24.32 45.86
N PRO A 481 -8.93 -24.09 47.16
CA PRO A 481 -10.18 -23.49 47.59
C PRO A 481 -10.28 -22.03 47.13
N LEU A 482 -11.51 -21.52 46.98
CA LEU A 482 -11.75 -20.07 46.84
C LEU A 482 -11.76 -19.43 48.24
N ASP A 483 -11.00 -18.35 48.43
CA ASP A 483 -10.91 -17.64 49.71
C ASP A 483 -12.27 -17.03 50.10
N GLY A 484 -12.65 -17.16 51.38
CA GLY A 484 -13.97 -16.76 51.90
C GLY A 484 -14.35 -15.27 51.77
N LYS A 485 -13.41 -14.39 51.39
CA LYS A 485 -13.69 -12.98 51.07
C LYS A 485 -14.32 -12.77 49.69
N GLU A 486 -14.19 -13.74 48.77
CA GLU A 486 -14.84 -13.70 47.44
C GLU A 486 -16.24 -14.35 47.46
N LEU A 487 -16.59 -15.10 48.52
CA LEU A 487 -17.94 -15.66 48.72
C LEU A 487 -19.00 -14.58 49.05
N SER A 488 -18.60 -13.40 49.54
CA SER A 488 -19.54 -12.41 50.10
C SER A 488 -20.12 -11.41 49.08
N LEU A 489 -19.74 -11.47 47.81
CA LEU A 489 -20.21 -10.52 46.80
C LEU A 489 -21.52 -10.89 46.11
N VAL A 490 -22.02 -12.14 46.20
CA VAL A 490 -23.31 -12.54 45.56
C VAL A 490 -24.10 -13.62 46.34
N SER A 491 -24.06 -13.69 47.67
CA SER A 491 -25.11 -14.43 48.39
C SER A 491 -25.45 -13.81 49.73
N LEU A 492 -26.45 -12.92 49.72
CA LEU A 492 -27.35 -12.74 50.86
C LEU A 492 -28.72 -13.23 50.43
N LYS A 493 -29.00 -14.51 50.72
CA LYS A 493 -30.32 -14.94 51.16
C LYS A 493 -30.16 -16.25 51.94
N ILE A 494 -30.29 -16.09 53.26
CA ILE A 494 -30.75 -17.13 54.15
C ILE A 494 -32.24 -17.27 53.85
N ASP A 495 -32.63 -18.42 53.33
CA ASP A 495 -33.84 -19.11 53.74
C ASP A 495 -33.46 -20.58 53.87
N GLU A 496 -33.52 -21.09 55.10
CA GLU A 496 -33.46 -22.51 55.41
C GLU A 496 -34.73 -23.19 54.88
N ASP A 497 -34.56 -24.42 54.39
CA ASP A 497 -35.56 -25.46 54.22
C ASP A 497 -36.79 -25.20 53.31
N ASN A 498 -36.68 -25.64 52.05
CA ASN A 498 -37.34 -26.87 51.56
C ASN A 498 -37.47 -26.85 50.03
N ARG A 499 -36.60 -27.60 49.36
CA ARG A 499 -36.96 -28.59 48.32
C ARG A 499 -35.69 -29.24 47.80
N LYS A 500 -35.38 -30.40 48.37
CA LYS A 500 -34.67 -31.46 47.69
C LYS A 500 -35.42 -31.76 46.39
N ASP A 501 -34.80 -31.47 45.27
CA ASP A 501 -34.81 -32.37 44.12
C ASP A 501 -33.42 -32.41 43.49
N SER A 502 -33.08 -33.60 43.04
CA SER A 502 -31.77 -34.21 42.92
C SER A 502 -30.87 -33.66 41.79
N CYS A 503 -29.56 -33.73 42.08
CA CYS A 503 -28.38 -33.76 41.20
C CYS A 503 -27.66 -32.41 41.00
N TYR A 504 -26.36 -32.42 41.30
CA TYR A 504 -25.33 -31.36 41.23
C TYR A 504 -25.19 -30.44 42.46
N GLN A 505 -24.52 -30.93 43.51
CA GLN A 505 -23.77 -30.05 44.41
C GLN A 505 -22.60 -29.46 43.62
N ILE A 506 -22.74 -28.18 43.24
CA ILE A 506 -21.72 -27.42 42.51
C ILE A 506 -20.57 -27.09 43.48
N HIS A 507 -19.38 -27.67 43.27
CA HIS A 507 -18.17 -27.28 44.01
C HIS A 507 -17.38 -26.25 43.19
N ARG A 508 -17.28 -25.01 43.71
CA ARG A 508 -16.45 -23.94 43.11
C ARG A 508 -15.01 -24.10 43.59
N ALA A 509 -14.03 -23.97 42.70
CA ALA A 509 -12.61 -24.10 43.03
C ALA A 509 -11.71 -23.18 42.21
N ARG A 510 -10.39 -23.22 42.45
CA ARG A 510 -9.39 -22.45 41.72
C ARG A 510 -8.38 -23.38 41.04
N TYR A 511 -8.19 -23.23 39.73
CA TYR A 511 -7.20 -23.97 38.94
C TYR A 511 -6.40 -22.98 38.09
N ASP A 512 -5.06 -23.04 38.18
CA ASP A 512 -4.13 -22.12 37.50
C ASP A 512 -4.54 -20.63 37.64
N LYS A 513 -4.78 -20.21 38.89
CA LYS A 513 -5.24 -18.87 39.28
C LYS A 513 -6.63 -18.45 38.77
N LYS A 514 -7.33 -19.27 37.97
CA LYS A 514 -8.67 -19.00 37.43
C LYS A 514 -9.77 -19.68 38.26
N PRO A 515 -10.95 -19.06 38.39
CA PRO A 515 -12.11 -19.71 38.99
C PRO A 515 -12.62 -20.82 38.06
N VAL A 516 -12.88 -21.99 38.64
CA VAL A 516 -13.40 -23.17 37.94
C VAL A 516 -14.56 -23.80 38.70
N ILE A 517 -15.40 -24.54 37.98
CA ILE A 517 -16.52 -25.29 38.52
C ILE A 517 -16.24 -26.78 38.38
N LEU A 518 -16.39 -27.51 39.49
CA LEU A 518 -16.25 -28.96 39.53
C LEU A 518 -17.63 -29.59 39.40
N LYS A 519 -17.82 -30.34 38.32
CA LYS A 519 -19.07 -31.07 38.04
C LYS A 519 -18.82 -32.56 38.23
N GLU A 520 -19.60 -33.17 39.11
CA GLU A 520 -19.50 -34.61 39.37
C GLU A 520 -19.84 -35.42 38.11
N LEU A 521 -19.00 -36.40 37.80
CA LEU A 521 -19.23 -37.37 36.72
C LEU A 521 -19.70 -38.67 37.37
N GLN A 522 -20.84 -39.22 36.92
CA GLN A 522 -21.57 -40.31 37.60
C GLN A 522 -20.81 -41.66 37.71
N HIS A 523 -19.55 -41.75 37.28
CA HIS A 523 -18.71 -42.95 37.38
C HIS A 523 -17.75 -42.82 38.57
N THR A 524 -18.11 -43.43 39.70
CA THR A 524 -17.36 -43.42 40.97
C THR A 524 -16.06 -44.24 40.93
N ASP A 525 -15.88 -45.13 39.95
CA ASP A 525 -14.73 -46.03 39.83
C ASP A 525 -13.56 -45.42 39.02
N GLY A 526 -13.80 -44.34 38.27
CA GLY A 526 -12.79 -43.69 37.45
C GLY A 526 -12.44 -44.42 36.14
N ASN A 527 -13.17 -45.46 35.76
CA ASN A 527 -12.93 -46.23 34.55
C ASN A 527 -13.85 -45.81 33.40
N PHE A 528 -13.46 -44.78 32.66
CA PHE A 528 -14.15 -44.41 31.42
C PHE A 528 -13.90 -45.45 30.30
N SER A 529 -14.94 -45.77 29.53
CA SER A 529 -14.85 -46.56 28.30
C SER A 529 -14.02 -45.84 27.22
N GLU A 530 -13.56 -46.56 26.18
CA GLU A 530 -12.77 -45.95 25.11
C GLU A 530 -13.51 -44.78 24.44
N ILE A 531 -14.83 -44.92 24.24
CA ILE A 531 -15.71 -43.89 23.67
C ILE A 531 -15.78 -42.67 24.60
N GLN A 532 -15.98 -42.87 25.91
CA GLN A 532 -16.04 -41.77 26.90
C GLN A 532 -14.69 -41.03 27.01
N ARG A 533 -13.56 -41.72 26.88
CA ARG A 533 -12.23 -41.08 26.85
C ARG A 533 -12.04 -40.23 25.59
N ILE A 534 -12.53 -40.69 24.44
CA ILE A 534 -12.51 -39.93 23.19
C ILE A 534 -13.38 -38.66 23.33
N GLU A 535 -14.56 -38.77 23.92
CA GLU A 535 -15.46 -37.62 24.18
C GLU A 535 -14.80 -36.57 25.09
N LEU A 536 -14.26 -36.98 26.25
CA LEU A 536 -13.56 -36.07 27.17
C LEU A 536 -12.31 -35.45 26.55
N ASN A 537 -11.54 -36.19 25.77
CA ASN A 537 -10.37 -35.67 25.04
C ASN A 537 -10.77 -34.68 23.93
N THR A 538 -11.94 -34.87 23.32
CA THR A 538 -12.48 -33.92 22.34
C THR A 538 -12.87 -32.62 23.02
N LEU A 539 -13.45 -32.68 24.22
CA LEU A 539 -13.79 -31.50 25.04
C LEU A 539 -12.56 -30.66 25.43
N LEU A 540 -11.43 -31.30 25.77
CA LEU A 540 -10.18 -30.58 26.12
C LEU A 540 -9.67 -29.67 24.99
N ARG A 541 -9.88 -30.11 23.74
CA ARG A 541 -9.38 -29.41 22.54
C ARG A 541 -10.25 -28.23 22.15
N ILE A 542 -11.49 -28.17 22.63
CA ILE A 542 -12.42 -27.09 22.32
C ILE A 542 -12.03 -25.85 23.11
N ASP A 543 -11.79 -24.76 22.40
CA ASP A 543 -11.54 -23.43 22.96
C ASP A 543 -12.24 -22.41 22.06
N TYR A 544 -13.44 -22.01 22.46
CA TYR A 544 -14.28 -21.11 21.68
C TYR A 544 -15.02 -20.14 22.61
N TYR A 545 -15.15 -18.89 22.20
CA TYR A 545 -15.61 -17.81 23.07
C TYR A 545 -17.01 -18.04 23.66
N ASN A 546 -17.95 -18.56 22.86
CA ASN A 546 -19.32 -18.86 23.29
C ASN A 546 -19.51 -20.30 23.80
N LEU A 547 -18.43 -21.04 24.09
CA LEU A 547 -18.45 -22.35 24.74
C LEU A 547 -17.62 -22.32 26.02
N THR A 548 -18.05 -23.05 27.05
CA THR A 548 -17.26 -23.17 28.29
C THR A 548 -16.02 -24.04 28.07
N LYS A 549 -14.87 -23.58 28.58
CA LYS A 549 -13.63 -24.36 28.49
C LYS A 549 -13.65 -25.55 29.45
N PHE A 550 -13.34 -26.74 28.94
CA PHE A 550 -13.05 -27.92 29.76
C PHE A 550 -11.54 -28.05 29.99
N TYR A 551 -11.13 -28.15 31.26
CA TYR A 551 -9.72 -28.19 31.65
C TYR A 551 -9.21 -29.62 31.89
N GLY A 552 -10.10 -30.56 32.22
CA GLY A 552 -9.77 -31.96 32.48
C GLY A 552 -10.58 -32.55 33.61
N THR A 553 -10.17 -33.72 34.09
CA THR A 553 -10.85 -34.42 35.20
C THR A 553 -9.95 -34.47 36.42
N VAL A 554 -10.55 -34.39 37.61
CA VAL A 554 -9.88 -34.56 38.89
C VAL A 554 -10.59 -35.63 39.72
N LYS A 555 -9.82 -36.52 40.35
CA LYS A 555 -10.34 -37.52 41.28
C LYS A 555 -10.05 -37.10 42.72
N PHE A 556 -11.09 -36.90 43.50
CA PHE A 556 -11.00 -36.80 44.96
C PHE A 556 -11.41 -38.13 45.61
N GLU A 557 -11.17 -38.28 46.91
CA GLU A 557 -11.55 -39.49 47.66
C GLU A 557 -13.05 -39.78 47.61
N TYR A 558 -13.88 -38.75 47.46
CA TYR A 558 -15.35 -38.83 47.46
C TYR A 558 -15.97 -38.82 46.06
N GLY A 559 -15.20 -38.74 44.97
CA GLY A 559 -15.75 -38.77 43.61
C GLY A 559 -14.83 -38.24 42.51
N LEU A 560 -15.28 -38.40 41.27
CA LEU A 560 -14.61 -37.91 40.07
C LEU A 560 -15.34 -36.69 39.50
N PHE A 561 -14.59 -35.62 39.22
CA PHE A 561 -15.14 -34.35 38.79
C PHE A 561 -14.53 -33.89 37.47
N GLY A 562 -15.35 -33.37 36.57
CA GLY A 562 -14.91 -32.57 35.44
C GLY A 562 -14.66 -31.12 35.87
N VAL A 563 -13.53 -30.56 35.46
CA VAL A 563 -13.12 -29.19 35.75
C VAL A 563 -13.50 -28.30 34.56
N PHE A 564 -14.47 -27.41 34.75
CA PHE A 564 -14.96 -26.50 33.73
C PHE A 564 -14.71 -25.03 34.11
N GLU A 565 -14.73 -24.15 33.12
CA GLU A 565 -14.74 -22.70 33.32
C GLU A 565 -15.94 -22.26 34.17
N PHE A 566 -15.67 -21.40 35.16
CA PHE A 566 -16.71 -20.80 35.99
C PHE A 566 -17.19 -19.47 35.37
N CYS A 567 -18.49 -19.33 35.19
CA CYS A 567 -19.13 -18.10 34.74
C CYS A 567 -19.89 -17.46 35.92
N GLU A 568 -19.51 -16.24 36.29
CA GLU A 568 -19.84 -15.66 37.60
C GLU A 568 -21.32 -15.31 37.78
N ARG A 569 -22.06 -15.07 36.69
CA ARG A 569 -23.47 -14.69 36.73
C ARG A 569 -24.42 -15.88 36.69
N GLY A 570 -23.87 -17.10 36.70
CA GLY A 570 -24.65 -18.34 36.71
C GLY A 570 -25.30 -18.66 35.37
N SER A 571 -26.41 -19.39 35.41
CA SER A 571 -27.13 -19.79 34.21
C SER A 571 -28.02 -18.66 33.67
N LEU A 572 -28.29 -18.68 32.37
CA LEU A 572 -29.22 -17.76 31.72
C LEU A 572 -30.60 -17.85 32.36
N ARG A 573 -31.05 -19.05 32.73
CA ARG A 573 -32.29 -19.24 33.49
C ARG A 573 -32.33 -18.42 34.79
N TYR A 574 -31.22 -18.37 35.53
CA TYR A 574 -31.09 -17.56 36.74
C TYR A 574 -31.17 -16.06 36.41
N VAL A 575 -30.43 -15.59 35.40
CA VAL A 575 -30.43 -14.20 34.94
C VAL A 575 -31.83 -13.75 34.49
N LEU A 576 -32.56 -14.61 33.76
CA LEU A 576 -33.93 -14.33 33.33
C LEU A 576 -34.91 -14.23 34.52
N ASN A 577 -34.71 -14.99 35.59
CA ASN A 577 -35.56 -14.91 36.79
C ASN A 577 -35.23 -13.72 37.70
N ASP A 578 -34.00 -13.21 37.68
CA ASP A 578 -33.57 -12.12 38.56
C ASP A 578 -34.03 -10.75 38.00
N THR A 579 -35.30 -10.44 38.28
CA THR A 579 -35.93 -9.16 37.89
C THR A 579 -35.42 -7.95 38.67
N ILE A 580 -34.69 -8.18 39.77
CA ILE A 580 -34.17 -7.12 40.64
C ILE A 580 -32.83 -6.62 40.07
N SER A 581 -31.88 -7.52 39.82
CA SER A 581 -30.57 -7.14 39.27
C SER A 581 -30.64 -6.80 37.78
N TYR A 582 -31.58 -7.41 37.04
CA TYR A 582 -31.73 -7.24 35.59
C TYR A 582 -33.15 -6.77 35.23
N PRO A 583 -33.56 -5.53 35.54
CA PRO A 583 -34.92 -5.03 35.29
C PRO A 583 -35.30 -5.01 33.80
N GLU A 584 -36.57 -5.37 33.50
CA GLU A 584 -37.07 -5.54 32.13
C GLU A 584 -37.06 -4.24 31.29
N LYS A 585 -37.39 -3.11 31.91
CA LYS A 585 -37.52 -1.83 31.21
C LYS A 585 -36.19 -1.13 30.90
N THR A 586 -35.08 -1.58 31.48
CA THR A 586 -33.79 -0.85 31.42
C THR A 586 -32.59 -1.71 31.06
N PHE A 587 -32.65 -3.03 31.28
CA PHE A 587 -31.53 -3.93 31.00
C PHE A 587 -31.85 -4.98 29.92
N MET A 588 -33.03 -5.60 29.99
CA MET A 588 -33.46 -6.64 29.04
C MET A 588 -34.20 -6.05 27.83
N ASP A 589 -33.61 -5.05 27.18
CA ASP A 589 -34.17 -4.49 25.94
C ASP A 589 -34.07 -5.48 24.77
N LEU A 590 -34.74 -5.18 23.65
CA LEU A 590 -34.80 -6.08 22.50
C LEU A 590 -33.41 -6.33 21.90
N GLU A 591 -32.54 -5.33 21.88
CA GLU A 591 -31.15 -5.45 21.43
C GLU A 591 -30.37 -6.46 22.29
N PHE A 592 -30.48 -6.37 23.61
CA PHE A 592 -29.84 -7.29 24.53
C PHE A 592 -30.41 -8.71 24.41
N LYS A 593 -31.74 -8.85 24.24
CA LYS A 593 -32.38 -10.15 23.99
C LYS A 593 -31.83 -10.80 22.71
N ILE A 594 -31.66 -10.02 21.63
CA ILE A 594 -31.09 -10.51 20.37
C ILE A 594 -29.61 -10.85 20.51
N SER A 595 -28.81 -10.07 21.24
CA SER A 595 -27.39 -10.38 21.44
C SER A 595 -27.18 -11.69 22.22
N VAL A 596 -28.01 -11.93 23.24
CA VAL A 596 -28.02 -13.21 23.99
C VAL A 596 -28.39 -14.38 23.07
N MET A 597 -29.42 -14.23 22.24
CA MET A 597 -29.81 -15.25 21.25
C MET A 597 -28.71 -15.48 20.21
N TYR A 598 -28.03 -14.42 19.78
CA TYR A 598 -26.93 -14.48 18.82
C TYR A 598 -25.72 -15.23 19.39
N ASP A 599 -25.34 -14.97 20.64
CA ASP A 599 -24.25 -15.69 21.32
C ASP A 599 -24.51 -17.20 21.39
N ILE A 600 -25.74 -17.60 21.71
CA ILE A 600 -26.14 -19.02 21.72
C ILE A 600 -26.08 -19.59 20.30
N ALA A 601 -26.63 -18.89 19.30
CA ALA A 601 -26.63 -19.36 17.91
C ALA A 601 -25.21 -19.54 17.38
N LYS A 602 -24.30 -18.61 17.70
CA LYS A 602 -22.88 -18.66 17.33
C LYS A 602 -22.14 -19.80 18.00
N GLY A 603 -22.36 -20.03 19.30
CA GLY A 603 -21.81 -21.17 20.02
C GLY A 603 -22.26 -22.52 19.44
N MET A 604 -23.55 -22.64 19.12
CA MET A 604 -24.11 -23.86 18.52
C MET A 604 -23.68 -24.07 17.06
N SER A 605 -23.56 -23.00 16.27
CA SER A 605 -23.02 -23.01 14.90
C SER A 605 -21.60 -23.61 14.89
N TYR A 606 -20.75 -23.18 15.82
CA TYR A 606 -19.44 -23.78 16.02
C TYR A 606 -19.53 -25.25 16.47
N LEU A 607 -20.36 -25.56 17.47
CA LEU A 607 -20.49 -26.92 17.99
C LEU A 607 -20.95 -27.93 16.92
N HIS A 608 -21.92 -27.56 16.08
CA HIS A 608 -22.44 -28.38 14.99
C HIS A 608 -21.44 -28.62 13.86
N SER A 609 -20.43 -27.75 13.72
CA SER A 609 -19.31 -27.94 12.79
C SER A 609 -18.07 -28.62 13.41
N SER A 610 -18.11 -28.88 14.72
CA SER A 610 -17.05 -29.56 15.46
C SER A 610 -17.27 -31.08 15.48
N ASN A 611 -16.25 -31.85 15.89
CA ASN A 611 -16.33 -33.31 16.04
C ASN A 611 -17.36 -33.79 17.08
N ILE A 612 -17.95 -32.90 17.89
CA ILE A 612 -19.03 -33.24 18.81
C ILE A 612 -20.38 -33.28 18.09
N GLU A 613 -20.54 -32.49 17.03
CA GLU A 613 -21.68 -32.39 16.10
C GLU A 613 -23.05 -32.04 16.70
N VAL A 614 -23.38 -32.46 17.93
CA VAL A 614 -24.70 -32.33 18.56
C VAL A 614 -24.54 -32.03 20.05
N HIS A 615 -25.29 -31.05 20.57
CA HIS A 615 -25.35 -30.82 22.01
C HIS A 615 -26.25 -31.84 22.70
N GLY A 616 -27.46 -32.07 22.17
CA GLY A 616 -28.42 -33.09 22.63
C GLY A 616 -29.16 -32.77 23.92
N ARG A 617 -28.78 -31.70 24.64
CA ARG A 617 -29.32 -31.29 25.95
C ARG A 617 -29.30 -29.77 26.12
N LEU A 618 -29.49 -29.02 25.03
CA LEU A 618 -29.48 -27.57 25.07
C LEU A 618 -30.72 -27.09 25.87
N LYS A 619 -30.50 -26.25 26.89
CA LYS A 619 -31.55 -25.65 27.71
C LYS A 619 -31.04 -24.36 28.35
N SER A 620 -31.92 -23.48 28.81
CA SER A 620 -31.53 -22.19 29.40
C SER A 620 -30.68 -22.33 30.68
N SER A 621 -30.70 -23.48 31.35
CA SER A 621 -29.79 -23.80 32.46
C SER A 621 -28.38 -24.24 32.03
N ASN A 622 -28.21 -24.70 30.80
CA ASN A 622 -26.94 -25.09 30.19
C ASN A 622 -26.31 -23.96 29.35
N CYS A 623 -26.96 -22.79 29.33
CA CYS A 623 -26.38 -21.53 28.88
C CYS A 623 -25.94 -20.76 30.12
N VAL A 624 -24.65 -20.46 30.26
CA VAL A 624 -24.08 -19.72 31.40
C VAL A 624 -23.58 -18.35 30.97
N VAL A 625 -23.59 -17.39 31.88
CA VAL A 625 -23.31 -15.99 31.57
C VAL A 625 -22.06 -15.54 32.32
N ASP A 626 -21.07 -15.05 31.57
CA ASP A 626 -19.82 -14.56 32.15
C ASP A 626 -19.96 -13.15 32.74
N ASN A 627 -18.90 -12.67 33.39
CA ASN A 627 -18.85 -11.32 33.95
C ASN A 627 -19.18 -10.19 32.95
N ARG A 628 -18.98 -10.40 31.64
CA ARG A 628 -19.22 -9.42 30.57
C ARG A 628 -20.62 -9.55 29.92
N MET A 629 -21.51 -10.35 30.51
CA MET A 629 -22.86 -10.62 29.97
C MET A 629 -22.84 -11.38 28.64
N VAL A 630 -21.76 -12.11 28.34
CA VAL A 630 -21.69 -12.98 27.17
C VAL A 630 -22.20 -14.36 27.55
N VAL A 631 -23.00 -14.96 26.66
CA VAL A 631 -23.49 -16.32 26.88
C VAL A 631 -22.51 -17.35 26.35
N LYS A 632 -22.19 -18.32 27.21
CA LYS A 632 -21.40 -19.50 26.91
C LYS A 632 -22.22 -20.77 27.13
N ILE A 633 -22.07 -21.73 26.23
CA ILE A 633 -22.78 -23.01 26.32
C ILE A 633 -21.93 -24.01 27.12
N THR A 634 -22.57 -24.76 28.02
CA THR A 634 -21.92 -25.77 28.87
C THR A 634 -22.62 -27.12 28.79
N ASP A 635 -22.01 -28.17 29.35
CA ASP A 635 -22.53 -29.54 29.35
C ASP A 635 -22.74 -30.17 27.96
N PHE A 636 -22.01 -29.70 26.95
CA PHE A 636 -21.91 -30.33 25.64
C PHE A 636 -20.90 -31.49 25.65
N GLY A 637 -21.00 -32.42 24.68
CA GLY A 637 -20.02 -33.50 24.48
C GLY A 637 -19.98 -34.59 25.55
N CYS A 638 -20.94 -34.65 26.46
CA CYS A 638 -21.05 -35.68 27.50
C CYS A 638 -22.27 -36.60 27.30
N ASN A 639 -22.69 -36.83 26.06
CA ASN A 639 -23.96 -37.51 25.77
C ASN A 639 -23.95 -39.00 26.16
N THR A 640 -22.78 -39.65 26.21
CA THR A 640 -22.65 -41.04 26.71
C THR A 640 -22.44 -41.12 28.23
N ILE A 641 -22.06 -40.00 28.87
CA ILE A 641 -21.81 -39.91 30.32
C ILE A 641 -23.07 -39.45 31.05
N LEU A 642 -23.89 -38.63 30.39
CA LEU A 642 -25.08 -38.02 30.96
C LEU A 642 -26.27 -38.29 30.03
N ASN A 643 -27.18 -39.16 30.48
CA ASN A 643 -28.36 -39.52 29.69
C ASN A 643 -29.24 -38.30 29.38
N PRO A 644 -29.74 -38.15 28.14
CA PRO A 644 -30.72 -37.12 27.81
C PRO A 644 -32.02 -37.40 28.56
N CYS A 645 -32.43 -36.46 29.41
CA CYS A 645 -33.69 -36.53 30.14
C CYS A 645 -34.82 -35.93 29.28
N LYS A 646 -36.03 -36.49 29.36
CA LYS A 646 -37.21 -35.88 28.73
C LYS A 646 -37.59 -34.63 29.50
N ASP A 647 -37.44 -33.48 28.86
CA ASP A 647 -37.67 -32.16 29.43
C ASP A 647 -38.39 -31.24 28.41
N LEU A 648 -38.88 -30.08 28.82
CA LEU A 648 -39.68 -29.17 28.00
C LEU A 648 -38.93 -28.59 26.78
N TRP A 649 -37.60 -28.63 26.79
CA TRP A 649 -36.74 -28.25 25.65
C TRP A 649 -36.52 -29.37 24.64
N THR A 650 -37.00 -30.58 24.93
CA THR A 650 -36.79 -31.76 24.09
C THR A 650 -37.71 -31.69 22.87
N ALA A 651 -37.12 -31.85 21.69
CA ALA A 651 -37.88 -31.82 20.43
C ALA A 651 -38.92 -32.96 20.36
N PRO A 652 -40.07 -32.74 19.70
CA PRO A 652 -41.17 -33.70 19.66
C PRO A 652 -40.75 -35.06 19.09
N GLU A 653 -39.86 -35.09 18.10
CA GLU A 653 -39.32 -36.31 17.52
C GLU A 653 -38.51 -37.13 18.54
N HIS A 654 -37.77 -36.47 19.43
CA HIS A 654 -36.94 -37.12 20.46
C HIS A 654 -37.77 -37.57 21.67
N LEU A 655 -38.90 -36.91 21.94
CA LEU A 655 -39.88 -37.35 22.92
C LEU A 655 -40.57 -38.67 22.50
N ARG A 656 -40.86 -38.81 21.19
CA ARG A 656 -41.46 -40.00 20.57
C ARG A 656 -40.47 -41.15 20.43
N LYS A 657 -39.26 -40.85 19.95
CA LYS A 657 -38.17 -41.80 19.76
C LYS A 657 -36.91 -41.25 20.40
N GLN A 658 -36.45 -41.89 21.46
CA GLN A 658 -35.26 -41.43 22.19
C GLN A 658 -34.06 -41.27 21.23
N GLY A 659 -33.48 -40.07 21.24
CA GLY A 659 -32.39 -39.70 20.34
C GLY A 659 -31.91 -38.28 20.59
N ILE A 660 -30.87 -37.89 19.86
CA ILE A 660 -30.34 -36.52 19.80
C ILE A 660 -30.06 -36.19 18.33
N SER A 661 -30.23 -34.93 17.94
CA SER A 661 -29.92 -34.47 16.58
C SER A 661 -29.66 -32.97 16.56
N GLN A 662 -28.95 -32.51 15.53
CA GLN A 662 -28.73 -31.07 15.32
C GLN A 662 -30.04 -30.29 15.20
N LYS A 663 -31.02 -30.85 14.48
CA LYS A 663 -32.37 -30.25 14.36
C LYS A 663 -33.14 -30.27 15.68
N GLY A 664 -32.83 -31.21 16.57
CA GLY A 664 -33.34 -31.22 17.94
C GLY A 664 -32.82 -30.04 18.76
N ASP A 665 -31.52 -29.73 18.65
CA ASP A 665 -30.93 -28.56 19.30
C ASP A 665 -31.55 -27.24 18.82
N VAL A 666 -31.93 -27.15 17.53
CA VAL A 666 -32.63 -25.99 16.96
C VAL A 666 -34.00 -25.78 17.60
N TYR A 667 -34.74 -26.86 17.87
CA TYR A 667 -36.00 -26.79 18.61
C TYR A 667 -35.77 -26.29 20.04
N SER A 668 -34.76 -26.84 20.73
CA SER A 668 -34.40 -26.42 22.08
C SER A 668 -34.04 -24.92 22.14
N PHE A 669 -33.34 -24.41 21.12
CA PHE A 669 -33.06 -22.98 20.96
C PHE A 669 -34.33 -22.14 20.84
N ALA A 670 -35.35 -22.59 20.12
CA ALA A 670 -36.62 -21.88 20.00
C ALA A 670 -37.34 -21.72 21.35
N ILE A 671 -37.32 -22.75 22.19
CA ILE A 671 -37.87 -22.70 23.56
C ILE A 671 -37.07 -21.70 24.42
N ILE A 672 -35.75 -21.70 24.32
CA ILE A 672 -34.89 -20.72 25.02
C ILE A 672 -35.17 -19.30 24.52
N ALA A 673 -35.36 -19.11 23.21
CA ALA A 673 -35.68 -17.81 22.63
C ALA A 673 -37.01 -17.28 23.16
N GLN A 674 -38.03 -18.14 23.31
CA GLN A 674 -39.30 -17.77 23.95
C GLN A 674 -39.09 -17.35 25.41
N GLU A 675 -38.29 -18.09 26.18
CA GLU A 675 -37.93 -17.71 27.55
C GLU A 675 -37.26 -16.35 27.61
N ILE A 676 -36.38 -16.02 26.66
CA ILE A 676 -35.69 -14.72 26.59
C ILE A 676 -36.68 -13.60 26.24
N ILE A 677 -37.56 -13.81 25.25
CA ILE A 677 -38.51 -12.81 24.78
C ILE A 677 -39.53 -12.47 25.87
N LEU A 678 -40.20 -13.49 26.42
CA LEU A 678 -41.28 -13.31 27.37
C LEU A 678 -40.80 -13.18 28.81
N ARG A 679 -39.56 -13.59 29.10
CA ARG A 679 -38.99 -13.64 30.45
C ARG A 679 -39.89 -14.41 31.44
N LYS A 680 -40.47 -15.51 30.96
CA LYS A 680 -41.34 -16.41 31.74
C LYS A 680 -40.71 -17.79 31.88
N ASN A 681 -41.42 -18.68 32.58
CA ASN A 681 -41.01 -20.07 32.71
C ASN A 681 -40.87 -20.77 31.35
N PRO A 682 -40.02 -21.81 31.26
CA PRO A 682 -39.83 -22.57 30.03
C PRO A 682 -41.14 -23.11 29.48
N PHE A 683 -41.31 -23.05 28.16
CA PHE A 683 -42.54 -23.45 27.49
C PHE A 683 -43.75 -22.75 28.12
N PHE A 684 -43.73 -21.41 28.12
CA PHE A 684 -44.82 -20.63 28.67
C PHE A 684 -46.05 -20.76 27.76
N THR A 685 -47.20 -21.08 28.36
CA THR A 685 -48.50 -21.09 27.70
C THR A 685 -49.60 -20.85 28.71
N GLN A 686 -50.68 -20.19 28.29
CA GLN A 686 -51.87 -19.96 29.10
C GLN A 686 -52.80 -21.18 29.14
N ALA A 687 -52.64 -22.14 28.22
CA ALA A 687 -53.52 -23.29 28.09
C ALA A 687 -53.44 -24.28 29.26
N CYS A 688 -52.24 -24.51 29.79
CA CYS A 688 -52.01 -25.42 30.90
C CYS A 688 -50.73 -25.08 31.68
N SER A 689 -50.71 -25.42 32.98
CA SER A 689 -49.56 -25.16 33.88
C SER A 689 -48.73 -26.40 34.18
N ASP A 690 -49.31 -27.60 34.09
CA ASP A 690 -48.64 -28.85 34.47
C ASP A 690 -47.57 -29.28 33.45
N ILE A 691 -46.41 -29.73 33.94
CA ILE A 691 -45.27 -30.09 33.09
C ILE A 691 -45.52 -31.40 32.34
N ALA A 692 -46.13 -32.39 33.00
CA ALA A 692 -46.39 -33.69 32.38
C ALA A 692 -47.46 -33.57 31.28
N GLU A 693 -48.48 -32.76 31.52
CA GLU A 693 -49.51 -32.42 30.52
C GLU A 693 -48.89 -31.73 29.29
N LYS A 694 -48.02 -30.73 29.49
CA LYS A 694 -47.30 -30.06 28.38
C LYS A 694 -46.49 -31.05 27.55
N LEU A 695 -45.68 -31.89 28.21
CA LEU A 695 -44.86 -32.89 27.52
C LEU A 695 -45.72 -33.88 26.73
N TYR A 696 -46.85 -34.31 27.29
CA TYR A 696 -47.79 -35.20 26.62
C TYR A 696 -48.37 -34.55 25.34
N MET A 697 -48.82 -33.30 25.41
CA MET A 697 -49.38 -32.57 24.27
C MET A 697 -48.34 -32.25 23.19
N VAL A 698 -47.08 -32.00 23.55
CA VAL A 698 -45.98 -31.85 22.57
C VAL A 698 -45.68 -33.19 21.90
N GLN A 699 -45.64 -34.27 22.67
CA GLN A 699 -45.33 -35.60 22.15
C GLN A 699 -46.43 -36.12 21.22
N TYR A 700 -47.71 -35.88 21.56
CA TYR A 700 -48.86 -36.39 20.82
C TYR A 700 -49.72 -35.24 20.27
N PRO A 701 -49.68 -34.97 18.96
CA PRO A 701 -50.41 -33.86 18.37
C PRO A 701 -51.94 -34.06 18.44
N SER A 702 -52.66 -32.97 18.68
CA SER A 702 -54.12 -32.89 18.70
C SER A 702 -54.68 -32.77 17.27
N GLN A 703 -55.97 -33.09 17.08
CA GLN A 703 -56.70 -32.84 15.83
C GLN A 703 -56.76 -31.33 15.45
N THR A 704 -56.57 -30.43 16.43
CA THR A 704 -56.62 -28.98 16.24
C THR A 704 -55.26 -28.34 15.89
N GLY A 705 -54.18 -29.12 15.83
CA GLY A 705 -52.83 -28.65 15.46
C GLY A 705 -51.72 -29.11 16.40
N PHE A 706 -50.51 -28.61 16.15
CA PHE A 706 -49.32 -28.92 16.96
C PHE A 706 -49.24 -28.00 18.18
N PHE A 707 -49.15 -28.58 19.38
CA PHE A 707 -49.02 -27.80 20.61
C PHE A 707 -47.65 -27.12 20.68
N ARG A 708 -47.66 -25.79 20.85
CA ARG A 708 -46.47 -24.93 20.87
C ARG A 708 -46.60 -23.85 21.95
N PRO A 709 -45.47 -23.30 22.42
CA PRO A 709 -45.51 -22.22 23.40
C PRO A 709 -46.17 -20.95 22.86
N ASP A 710 -46.76 -20.15 23.74
CA ASP A 710 -47.44 -18.91 23.34
C ASP A 710 -46.40 -17.88 22.89
N LEU A 711 -46.59 -17.31 21.70
CA LEU A 711 -45.83 -16.17 21.20
C LEU A 711 -46.81 -15.27 20.46
N ASN A 712 -47.08 -14.06 20.98
CA ASN A 712 -48.15 -13.20 20.49
C ASN A 712 -47.75 -12.49 19.19
N PHE A 713 -48.01 -13.11 18.04
CA PHE A 713 -47.73 -12.54 16.73
C PHE A 713 -48.60 -11.31 16.39
N GLU A 714 -49.79 -11.18 17.00
CA GLU A 714 -50.76 -10.12 16.70
C GLU A 714 -50.42 -8.76 17.36
N THR A 715 -49.65 -8.78 18.46
CA THR A 715 -49.22 -7.56 19.18
C THR A 715 -47.74 -7.22 18.95
N ALA A 716 -47.04 -7.97 18.09
CA ALA A 716 -45.64 -7.74 17.80
C ALA A 716 -45.47 -6.42 17.00
N ALA A 717 -44.58 -5.55 17.46
CA ALA A 717 -44.20 -4.37 16.70
C ALA A 717 -43.49 -4.78 15.39
N GLU A 718 -43.49 -3.91 14.36
CA GLU A 718 -42.92 -4.23 13.03
C GLU A 718 -41.46 -4.72 13.10
N ASN A 719 -40.69 -4.22 14.08
CA ASN A 719 -39.30 -4.60 14.33
C ASN A 719 -39.12 -5.95 15.05
N GLU A 720 -40.17 -6.52 15.64
CA GLU A 720 -40.16 -7.84 16.32
C GLU A 720 -40.70 -8.97 15.43
N ALA A 721 -41.43 -8.64 14.37
CA ALA A 721 -42.09 -9.61 13.50
C ALA A 721 -41.10 -10.57 12.83
N GLU A 722 -39.97 -10.08 12.32
CA GLU A 722 -38.92 -10.91 11.70
C GLU A 722 -38.31 -11.90 12.70
N LEU A 723 -38.10 -11.47 13.94
CA LEU A 723 -37.55 -12.29 15.02
C LEU A 723 -38.54 -13.38 15.45
N TYR A 724 -39.82 -13.05 15.59
CA TYR A 724 -40.84 -14.02 15.99
C TYR A 724 -41.06 -15.07 14.90
N MET A 725 -40.98 -14.68 13.62
CA MET A 725 -41.00 -15.61 12.49
C MET A 725 -39.78 -16.55 12.49
N LEU A 726 -38.59 -16.05 12.84
CA LEU A 726 -37.41 -16.91 12.99
C LEU A 726 -37.61 -17.94 14.11
N ILE A 727 -38.09 -17.53 15.28
CA ILE A 727 -38.39 -18.43 16.42
C ILE A 727 -39.42 -19.48 15.99
N LYS A 728 -40.46 -19.06 15.27
CA LYS A 728 -41.49 -19.95 14.74
C LYS A 728 -40.93 -21.04 13.84
N ASN A 729 -40.04 -20.66 12.92
CA ASN A 729 -39.40 -21.60 12.00
C ASN A 729 -38.48 -22.60 12.74
N CYS A 730 -37.89 -22.20 13.88
CA CYS A 730 -37.01 -23.06 14.66
C CYS A 730 -37.73 -24.19 15.42
N TRP A 731 -39.03 -24.04 15.74
CA TRP A 731 -39.82 -25.10 16.39
C TRP A 731 -40.84 -25.80 15.48
N GLU A 732 -40.64 -25.75 14.16
CA GLU A 732 -41.45 -26.50 13.20
C GLU A 732 -41.54 -27.98 13.57
N GLU A 733 -42.68 -28.60 13.31
CA GLU A 733 -42.89 -30.03 13.64
C GLU A 733 -41.94 -30.92 12.85
N ASP A 734 -41.80 -30.66 11.55
CA ASP A 734 -40.87 -31.36 10.65
C ASP A 734 -39.43 -30.87 10.92
N PRO A 735 -38.51 -31.74 11.38
CA PRO A 735 -37.13 -31.36 11.67
C PRO A 735 -36.38 -30.78 10.46
N GLU A 736 -36.71 -31.21 9.24
CA GLU A 736 -36.02 -30.75 8.01
C GLU A 736 -36.39 -29.31 7.63
N ARG A 737 -37.58 -28.84 8.04
CA ARG A 737 -38.02 -27.45 7.80
C ARG A 737 -37.35 -26.45 8.74
N ARG A 738 -36.77 -26.92 9.85
CA ARG A 738 -36.08 -26.06 10.80
C ARG A 738 -34.77 -25.53 10.17
N PRO A 739 -34.45 -24.23 10.30
CA PRO A 739 -33.17 -23.69 9.83
C PRO A 739 -31.98 -24.31 10.58
N ASP A 740 -30.81 -24.30 9.97
CA ASP A 740 -29.54 -24.63 10.64
C ASP A 740 -29.01 -23.43 11.45
N PHE A 741 -28.17 -23.67 12.46
CA PHE A 741 -27.66 -22.60 13.32
C PHE A 741 -26.87 -21.53 12.57
N LYS A 742 -26.21 -21.89 11.46
CA LYS A 742 -25.54 -20.92 10.59
C LYS A 742 -26.51 -19.93 9.93
N LYS A 743 -27.69 -20.40 9.49
CA LYS A 743 -28.75 -19.52 8.97
C LYS A 743 -29.43 -18.72 10.08
N ILE A 744 -29.59 -19.29 11.28
CA ILE A 744 -30.12 -18.58 12.45
C ILE A 744 -29.18 -17.42 12.84
N GLU A 745 -27.88 -17.69 12.97
CA GLU A 745 -26.82 -16.70 13.25
C GLU A 745 -26.87 -15.55 12.23
N GLY A 746 -26.88 -15.87 10.93
CA GLY A 746 -26.97 -14.85 9.88
C GLY A 746 -28.27 -14.06 9.88
N SER A 747 -29.40 -14.67 10.28
CA SER A 747 -30.69 -13.98 10.37
C SER A 747 -30.74 -13.03 11.58
N LEU A 748 -30.26 -13.47 12.74
CA LEU A 748 -30.14 -12.64 13.94
C LEU A 748 -29.19 -11.46 13.74
N GLY A 749 -28.05 -11.68 13.06
CA GLY A 749 -27.12 -10.60 12.72
C GLY A 749 -27.74 -9.53 11.82
N LYS A 750 -28.58 -9.94 10.84
CA LYS A 750 -29.32 -9.00 9.98
C LYS A 750 -30.35 -8.19 10.79
N ILE A 751 -31.15 -8.87 11.61
CA ILE A 751 -32.14 -8.22 12.48
C ILE A 751 -31.45 -7.21 13.40
N PHE A 752 -30.32 -7.58 14.01
CA PHE A 752 -29.52 -6.68 14.86
C PHE A 752 -29.02 -5.45 14.09
N SER A 753 -28.53 -5.62 12.87
CA SER A 753 -28.07 -4.49 12.04
C SER A 753 -29.20 -3.56 11.59
N ASN A 754 -30.39 -4.09 11.29
CA ASN A 754 -31.55 -3.30 10.87
C ASN A 754 -32.10 -2.45 12.02
N LEU A 755 -32.09 -2.98 13.24
CA LEU A 755 -32.45 -2.22 14.45
C LEU A 755 -31.53 -1.01 14.65
N HIS A 756 -30.23 -1.15 14.40
CA HIS A 756 -29.26 -0.05 14.53
C HIS A 756 -29.40 1.02 13.42
N ASN A 757 -29.95 0.65 12.25
CA ASN A 757 -30.14 1.57 11.13
C ASN A 757 -31.47 2.35 11.17
N GLN A 758 -32.49 1.85 11.88
CA GLN A 758 -33.81 2.51 12.01
C GLN A 758 -33.88 3.52 13.16
N ALA A 759 -32.99 3.42 14.15
CA ALA A 759 -32.90 4.41 15.23
C ALA A 759 -32.10 5.64 14.76
N ASN A 760 -32.80 6.71 14.36
CA ASN A 760 -32.25 8.07 14.21
C ASN A 760 -31.83 8.71 15.56
N GLU A 761 -31.52 7.91 16.57
CA GLU A 761 -30.91 8.35 17.83
C GLU A 761 -29.43 7.97 17.78
N SER A 762 -28.57 8.96 18.02
CA SER A 762 -27.11 8.77 18.00
C SER A 762 -26.77 7.63 18.95
N TYR A 763 -25.88 6.71 18.54
CA TYR A 763 -25.30 5.68 19.42
C TYR A 763 -24.90 6.23 20.81
N MET A 764 -24.52 7.51 20.87
CA MET A 764 -24.23 8.25 22.10
C MET A 764 -25.47 8.46 23.00
N ASP A 765 -26.65 8.75 22.45
CA ASP A 765 -27.90 8.94 23.21
C ASP A 765 -28.37 7.64 23.88
N ASN A 766 -28.22 6.51 23.16
CA ASN A 766 -28.48 5.18 23.72
C ASN A 766 -27.49 4.82 24.84
N LEU A 767 -26.20 5.13 24.67
CA LEU A 767 -25.17 4.93 25.69
C LEU A 767 -25.42 5.82 26.93
N ILE A 768 -25.79 7.09 26.72
CA ILE A 768 -26.12 8.06 27.77
C ILE A 768 -27.34 7.59 28.56
N ARG A 769 -28.39 7.12 27.88
CA ARG A 769 -29.60 6.58 28.53
C ARG A 769 -29.28 5.35 29.40
N ARG A 770 -28.47 4.42 28.90
CA ARG A 770 -28.02 3.23 29.66
C ARG A 770 -27.17 3.62 30.88
N LEU A 771 -26.28 4.60 30.74
CA LEU A 771 -25.45 5.13 31.85
C LEU A 771 -26.28 5.88 32.91
N GLN A 772 -27.22 6.72 32.49
CA GLN A 772 -28.11 7.46 33.41
C GLN A 772 -29.00 6.52 34.23
N MET A 773 -29.49 5.44 33.63
CA MET A 773 -30.31 4.43 34.32
C MET A 773 -29.48 3.56 35.28
N TYR A 774 -28.23 3.23 34.92
CA TYR A 774 -27.29 2.56 35.84
C TYR A 774 -27.00 3.42 37.07
N SER A 775 -26.85 4.75 36.92
CA SER A 775 -26.70 5.68 38.04
C SER A 775 -27.90 5.62 38.98
N ARG A 776 -29.13 5.68 38.45
CA ARG A 776 -30.37 5.63 39.25
C ARG A 776 -30.55 4.31 40.01
N ASN A 777 -30.24 3.17 39.37
CA ASN A 777 -30.29 1.87 40.05
C ASN A 777 -29.22 1.76 41.15
N LEU A 778 -28.01 2.27 40.89
CA LEU A 778 -26.95 2.32 41.91
C LEU A 778 -27.34 3.24 43.07
N GLU A 779 -27.93 4.39 42.80
CA GLU A 779 -28.45 5.30 43.83
C GLU A 779 -29.49 4.60 44.71
N HIS A 780 -30.46 3.91 44.11
CA HIS A 780 -31.48 3.15 44.86
C HIS A 780 -30.86 2.01 45.71
N LEU A 781 -29.92 1.24 45.14
CA LEU A 781 -29.23 0.16 45.86
C LEU A 781 -28.33 0.69 46.99
N VAL A 782 -27.66 1.84 46.77
CA VAL A 782 -26.85 2.51 47.78
C VAL A 782 -27.73 3.07 48.88
N GLU A 783 -28.88 3.65 48.56
CA GLU A 783 -29.85 4.17 49.53
C GLU A 783 -30.42 3.05 50.40
N GLU A 784 -30.81 1.93 49.80
CA GLU A 784 -31.27 0.74 50.51
C GLU A 784 -30.18 0.14 51.41
N ARG A 785 -28.95 -0.06 50.92
CA ARG A 785 -27.83 -0.54 51.75
C ARG A 785 -27.44 0.43 52.84
N THR A 786 -27.48 1.73 52.58
CA THR A 786 -27.17 2.76 53.58
C THR A 786 -28.21 2.75 54.69
N SER A 787 -29.49 2.52 54.36
CA SER A 787 -30.56 2.37 55.37
C SER A 787 -30.35 1.15 56.26
N LEU A 788 -29.97 0.00 55.69
CA LEU A 788 -29.68 -1.23 56.42
C LEU A 788 -28.43 -1.10 57.28
N TYR A 789 -27.35 -0.52 56.74
CA TYR A 789 -26.13 -0.28 57.50
C TYR A 789 -26.36 0.70 58.66
N LYS A 790 -27.19 1.73 58.44
CA LYS A 790 -27.57 2.69 59.49
C LYS A 790 -28.37 2.00 60.60
N ALA A 791 -29.32 1.14 60.24
CA ALA A 791 -30.07 0.34 61.21
C ALA A 791 -29.16 -0.59 62.03
N GLU A 792 -28.20 -1.26 61.39
CA GLU A 792 -27.28 -2.18 62.06
C GLU A 792 -26.23 -1.44 62.92
N ARG A 793 -25.73 -0.30 62.43
CA ARG A 793 -24.85 0.58 63.20
C ARG A 793 -25.55 1.16 64.42
N ASP A 794 -26.78 1.66 64.28
CA ASP A 794 -27.54 2.21 65.42
C ASP A 794 -27.84 1.11 66.46
N ARG A 795 -27.99 -0.15 66.02
CA ARG A 795 -28.10 -1.33 66.89
C ARG A 795 -26.78 -1.63 67.62
N ALA A 796 -25.65 -1.58 66.91
CA ALA A 796 -24.32 -1.78 67.47
C ALA A 796 -23.88 -0.67 68.43
N ASP A 797 -24.19 0.59 68.11
CA ASP A 797 -23.91 1.75 68.96
C ASP A 797 -24.75 1.70 70.25
N ARG A 798 -26.04 1.33 70.16
CA ARG A 798 -26.86 1.06 71.36
C ARG A 798 -26.26 -0.03 72.25
N LEU A 799 -25.73 -1.09 71.65
CA LEU A 799 -25.05 -2.17 72.38
C LEU A 799 -23.73 -1.69 73.00
N ASN A 800 -22.93 -0.91 72.28
CA ASN A 800 -21.65 -0.39 72.76
C ASN A 800 -21.82 0.61 73.92
N PHE A 801 -22.83 1.49 73.87
CA PHE A 801 -23.16 2.39 74.98
C PHE A 801 -23.59 1.65 76.25
N LEU A 802 -24.09 0.42 76.13
CA LEU A 802 -24.47 -0.42 77.26
C LEU A 802 -23.30 -1.24 77.81
N LEU A 803 -22.14 -1.29 77.13
CA LEU A 803 -21.10 -2.29 77.42
C LEU A 803 -19.72 -1.75 77.87
N LEU A 804 -19.32 -0.48 77.66
CA LEU A 804 -17.93 -0.04 78.00
C LEU A 804 -17.78 1.40 78.56
N PRO A 805 -16.91 1.64 79.60
CA PRO A 805 -16.54 2.98 80.09
C PRO A 805 -15.31 3.60 79.39
N ALA A 806 -15.20 4.94 79.45
CA ALA A 806 -14.57 5.79 78.42
C ALA A 806 -13.03 5.94 78.34
N TYR A 807 -12.17 5.12 78.96
CA TYR A 807 -10.74 5.51 79.18
C TYR A 807 -9.61 4.64 78.60
N VAL A 808 -9.77 3.94 77.48
CA VAL A 808 -8.64 3.19 76.88
C VAL A 808 -8.59 3.35 75.36
N MET A 809 -7.94 4.41 74.87
CA MET A 809 -7.53 4.55 73.46
C MET A 809 -6.22 5.35 73.36
N HIS A 810 -5.07 4.70 73.38
CA HIS A 810 -3.82 5.17 72.74
C HIS A 810 -2.82 3.99 72.56
N PRO A 811 -2.30 3.73 71.33
CA PRO A 811 -1.16 2.85 71.10
C PRO A 811 0.15 3.58 70.75
N CYS A 812 1.27 2.88 70.93
CA CYS A 812 2.65 3.37 70.99
C CYS A 812 3.52 2.83 69.82
N SER A 813 4.37 3.67 69.20
CA SER A 813 5.79 3.40 68.81
C SER A 813 6.36 4.54 67.92
N THR A 814 7.38 5.25 68.41
CA THR A 814 8.12 6.32 67.71
C THR A 814 9.62 5.94 67.58
N LEU A 815 10.22 6.20 66.41
CA LEU A 815 11.66 6.11 66.14
C LEU A 815 12.30 7.51 66.26
N THR A 816 13.48 7.62 66.90
CA THR A 816 14.24 8.87 67.12
C THR A 816 15.33 9.11 66.06
N LEU A 817 15.53 10.36 65.62
CA LEU A 817 16.48 10.78 64.57
C LEU A 817 17.67 11.59 65.12
N ASN A 818 18.83 11.54 64.44
CA ASN A 818 20.05 12.31 64.73
C ASN A 818 20.28 13.39 63.64
N PRO A 819 20.57 14.69 63.93
CA PRO A 819 20.25 15.77 62.98
C PRO A 819 21.29 16.18 61.91
N ASN A 820 22.51 15.64 61.85
CA ASN A 820 23.61 16.31 61.12
C ASN A 820 24.35 15.51 60.02
N SER A 821 23.71 14.64 59.25
CA SER A 821 24.34 14.06 58.03
C SER A 821 23.34 13.86 56.88
N ASN A 822 23.82 13.87 55.63
CA ASN A 822 23.02 13.46 54.46
C ASN A 822 22.53 12.02 54.70
N THR A 823 21.25 11.86 54.98
CA THR A 823 20.68 10.60 55.44
C THR A 823 20.14 9.80 54.26
N SER A 824 20.69 8.60 54.08
CA SER A 824 20.16 7.60 53.15
C SER A 824 19.47 6.51 53.97
N PHE A 825 18.20 6.25 53.68
CA PHE A 825 17.43 5.20 54.34
C PHE A 825 17.46 3.96 53.47
N MET A 826 18.16 2.91 53.92
CA MET A 826 18.28 1.63 53.23
C MET A 826 17.53 0.54 53.99
N SER A 827 16.65 -0.20 53.30
CA SER A 827 16.05 -1.44 53.83
C SER A 827 16.18 -2.59 52.83
N THR A 828 16.39 -3.80 53.34
CA THR A 828 16.36 -5.03 52.53
C THR A 828 14.97 -5.66 52.46
N SER A 829 14.00 -5.14 53.23
CA SER A 829 12.62 -5.62 53.39
C SER A 829 11.60 -4.49 53.24
N TRP A 830 10.29 -4.78 53.39
CA TRP A 830 9.20 -3.81 53.19
C TRP A 830 9.42 -2.52 53.98
N LEU A 831 9.51 -1.38 53.28
CA LEU A 831 9.79 -0.07 53.88
C LEU A 831 8.51 0.78 53.82
N ASN A 832 7.89 0.99 54.99
CA ASN A 832 6.75 1.89 55.17
C ASN A 832 7.22 3.03 56.08
N SER A 833 7.45 4.22 55.53
CA SER A 833 7.93 5.35 56.34
C SER A 833 6.76 5.95 57.11
N ASN A 834 6.82 6.11 58.43
CA ASN A 834 5.85 6.97 59.12
C ASN A 834 6.04 8.44 58.68
N PRO A 835 5.02 9.32 58.81
CA PRO A 835 5.18 10.74 58.52
C PRO A 835 6.35 11.32 59.34
N ILE A 836 7.39 11.82 58.67
CA ILE A 836 8.58 12.34 59.34
C ILE A 836 8.29 13.77 59.81
N TYR A 837 8.19 13.96 61.13
CA TYR A 837 8.11 15.28 61.77
C TYR A 837 9.44 15.55 62.49
N HIS A 838 10.35 16.30 61.88
CA HIS A 838 11.57 16.74 62.59
C HIS A 838 12.00 18.15 62.16
N PRO A 839 12.16 19.12 63.08
CA PRO A 839 12.34 20.53 62.76
C PRO A 839 13.74 20.92 62.20
N ASN A 840 14.72 20.00 62.20
CA ASN A 840 16.12 20.29 61.83
C ASN A 840 16.73 19.26 60.85
N LEU A 841 15.98 18.77 59.86
CA LEU A 841 16.52 17.84 58.84
C LEU A 841 17.23 18.59 57.69
N ASN A 842 18.41 18.12 57.25
CA ASN A 842 19.19 18.67 56.14
C ASN A 842 18.54 18.40 54.75
N PRO A 843 18.93 19.09 53.65
CA PRO A 843 18.08 19.26 52.47
C PRO A 843 18.09 18.13 51.41
N ASN A 844 18.82 17.04 51.56
CA ASN A 844 18.84 15.96 50.55
C ASN A 844 18.58 14.60 51.21
N LEU A 845 17.43 13.98 50.90
CA LEU A 845 17.03 12.68 51.44
C LEU A 845 16.94 11.64 50.30
N SER A 846 17.50 10.45 50.56
CA SER A 846 17.42 9.32 49.63
C SER A 846 16.83 8.10 50.33
N PHE A 847 15.84 7.46 49.71
CA PHE A 847 15.19 6.26 50.22
C PHE A 847 15.44 5.10 49.25
N MET A 848 16.03 4.02 49.75
CA MET A 848 16.46 2.87 48.96
C MET A 848 15.90 1.59 49.56
N SER A 849 15.25 0.74 48.75
CA SER A 849 14.84 -0.59 49.18
C SER A 849 15.14 -1.65 48.12
N THR A 850 15.60 -2.83 48.55
CA THR A 850 15.75 -3.98 47.64
C THR A 850 14.43 -4.74 47.42
N SER A 851 13.33 -4.28 48.03
CA SER A 851 11.98 -4.87 47.97
C SER A 851 10.91 -3.77 47.82
N TRP A 852 9.67 -3.96 48.30
CA TRP A 852 8.57 -2.99 48.15
C TRP A 852 8.85 -1.72 48.97
N LEU A 853 8.63 -0.55 48.36
CA LEU A 853 8.76 0.76 49.02
C LEU A 853 7.46 1.55 48.87
N ASN A 854 6.85 1.93 49.99
CA ASN A 854 5.62 2.72 50.04
C ASN A 854 5.81 3.93 51.00
N PRO A 855 6.24 5.10 50.49
CA PRO A 855 6.51 6.25 51.34
C PRO A 855 5.20 6.95 51.74
N ASN A 856 4.98 7.18 53.04
CA ASN A 856 3.87 8.03 53.51
C ASN A 856 4.20 9.53 53.35
N PRO A 857 3.19 10.44 53.45
CA PRO A 857 3.38 11.87 53.22
C PRO A 857 4.42 12.50 54.16
N ILE A 858 5.29 13.35 53.61
CA ILE A 858 6.29 14.13 54.37
C ILE A 858 5.69 15.50 54.70
N TYR A 859 5.59 15.85 55.98
CA TYR A 859 5.09 17.15 56.44
C TYR A 859 6.24 17.98 57.03
N HIS A 860 6.63 19.08 56.37
CA HIS A 860 7.65 19.98 56.93
C HIS A 860 7.44 21.46 56.53
N PRO A 861 7.35 22.40 57.49
CA PRO A 861 6.88 23.76 57.21
C PRO A 861 7.85 24.66 56.43
N ASN A 862 9.18 24.46 56.46
CA ASN A 862 10.14 25.46 55.93
C ASN A 862 11.43 24.91 55.25
N LEU A 863 11.39 23.79 54.52
CA LEU A 863 12.56 23.29 53.78
C LEU A 863 12.19 22.94 52.34
N ASN A 864 13.14 23.08 51.40
CA ASN A 864 12.96 22.76 49.97
C ASN A 864 13.95 21.64 49.54
N PRO A 865 13.72 20.36 49.95
CA PRO A 865 14.72 19.30 49.80
C PRO A 865 14.64 18.59 48.44
N ASN A 866 15.78 18.11 47.89
CA ASN A 866 15.75 17.16 46.78
C ASN A 866 15.50 15.75 47.31
N LEU A 867 14.51 15.06 46.75
CA LEU A 867 14.12 13.72 47.18
C LEU A 867 14.38 12.70 46.07
N SER A 868 15.06 11.62 46.42
CA SER A 868 15.31 10.49 45.53
C SER A 868 14.80 9.18 46.13
N PHE A 869 14.05 8.43 45.33
CA PHE A 869 13.50 7.13 45.73
C PHE A 869 14.01 6.07 44.76
N MET A 870 14.65 5.03 45.28
CA MET A 870 15.18 3.91 44.49
C MET A 870 14.64 2.58 45.01
N SER A 871 14.17 1.71 44.12
CA SER A 871 13.82 0.34 44.46
C SER A 871 14.34 -0.66 43.43
N THR A 872 14.78 -1.84 43.85
CA THR A 872 15.10 -2.93 42.91
C THR A 872 13.89 -3.78 42.53
N SER A 873 12.70 -3.49 43.06
CA SER A 873 11.45 -4.24 42.85
C SER A 873 10.24 -3.32 42.56
N TRP A 874 9.03 -3.62 43.05
CA TRP A 874 7.82 -2.83 42.81
C TRP A 874 7.81 -1.51 43.59
N PHE A 875 7.44 -0.41 42.92
CA PHE A 875 7.33 0.93 43.50
C PHE A 875 5.94 1.53 43.27
N ASN A 876 5.24 1.90 44.35
CA ASN A 876 3.88 2.49 44.32
C ASN A 876 3.78 3.66 45.33
N PRO A 877 4.11 4.91 44.94
CA PRO A 877 4.15 6.03 45.87
C PRO A 877 2.72 6.49 46.26
N ASN A 878 2.51 6.82 47.54
CA ASN A 878 1.33 7.53 48.01
C ASN A 878 1.40 9.03 47.64
N PRO A 879 0.27 9.77 47.63
CA PRO A 879 0.24 11.19 47.27
C PRO A 879 1.06 12.05 48.25
N ILE A 880 1.86 12.97 47.72
CA ILE A 880 2.62 13.96 48.51
C ILE A 880 1.69 15.17 48.77
N TYR A 881 1.34 15.42 50.03
CA TYR A 881 0.52 16.56 50.44
C TYR A 881 1.39 17.65 51.09
N HIS A 882 1.56 18.82 50.47
CA HIS A 882 2.16 19.96 51.18
C HIS A 882 1.87 21.37 50.58
N PRO A 883 1.52 22.39 51.39
CA PRO A 883 1.05 23.70 50.89
C PRO A 883 2.06 24.53 50.09
N ASN A 884 3.37 24.47 50.39
CA ASN A 884 4.37 25.45 49.90
C ASN A 884 5.73 24.84 49.46
N LEU A 885 5.77 23.57 49.06
CA LEU A 885 7.01 22.87 48.68
C LEU A 885 7.23 22.90 47.15
N ASN A 886 8.47 23.09 46.67
CA ASN A 886 8.82 22.96 45.24
C ASN A 886 10.08 22.09 45.01
N PRO A 887 10.07 20.79 45.42
CA PRO A 887 11.24 19.91 45.38
C PRO A 887 11.48 19.29 43.98
N ASN A 888 12.73 18.98 43.62
CA ASN A 888 13.00 18.07 42.50
C ASN A 888 12.82 16.63 42.99
N LEU A 889 11.99 15.86 42.28
CA LEU A 889 11.70 14.47 42.62
C LEU A 889 12.27 13.52 41.55
N SER A 890 13.02 12.53 42.00
CA SER A 890 13.56 11.47 41.15
C SER A 890 13.12 10.10 41.65
N PHE A 891 12.57 9.30 40.74
CA PHE A 891 12.08 7.96 41.01
C PHE A 891 12.82 6.97 40.09
N MET A 892 13.55 6.02 40.67
CA MET A 892 14.31 5.02 39.93
C MET A 892 13.91 3.61 40.35
N SER A 893 13.68 2.70 39.39
CA SER A 893 13.51 1.28 39.68
C SER A 893 14.22 0.37 38.69
N THR A 894 14.69 -0.78 39.14
CA THR A 894 15.24 -1.81 38.25
C THR A 894 14.18 -2.78 37.69
N SER A 895 12.90 -2.64 38.10
CA SER A 895 11.81 -3.50 37.62
C SER A 895 10.54 -2.71 37.22
N TRP A 896 9.49 -2.66 38.04
CA TRP A 896 8.20 -2.03 37.74
C TRP A 896 8.02 -0.70 38.50
N VAL A 897 7.58 0.35 37.80
CA VAL A 897 7.16 1.64 38.38
C VAL A 897 5.71 1.92 37.98
N ASN A 898 4.82 2.04 38.96
CA ASN A 898 3.43 2.42 38.74
C ASN A 898 3.06 3.61 39.66
N PRO A 899 3.25 4.86 39.22
CA PRO A 899 2.96 6.01 40.06
C PRO A 899 1.45 6.20 40.21
N ASN A 900 0.96 6.35 41.45
CA ASN A 900 -0.40 6.82 41.69
C ASN A 900 -0.55 8.30 41.28
N PRO A 901 -1.78 8.80 41.05
CA PRO A 901 -1.99 10.20 40.67
C PRO A 901 -1.50 11.16 41.76
N ILE A 902 -0.74 12.18 41.36
CA ILE A 902 -0.27 13.24 42.26
C ILE A 902 -1.38 14.29 42.37
N TYR A 903 -1.98 14.43 43.55
CA TYR A 903 -3.02 15.43 43.83
C TYR A 903 -2.45 16.59 44.65
N HIS A 904 -2.24 17.79 44.07
CA HIS A 904 -1.94 18.98 44.89
C HIS A 904 -2.15 20.37 44.21
N PRO A 905 -2.91 21.31 44.82
CA PRO A 905 -3.35 22.57 44.20
C PRO A 905 -2.26 23.56 43.73
N ASN A 906 -1.04 23.57 44.30
CA ASN A 906 -0.03 24.65 44.07
C ASN A 906 1.43 24.18 43.85
N LEU A 907 1.67 22.92 43.48
CA LEU A 907 3.03 22.37 43.28
C LEU A 907 3.50 22.53 41.82
N ASN A 908 4.76 22.92 41.57
CA ASN A 908 5.36 22.96 40.22
C ASN A 908 6.76 22.27 40.15
N PRO A 909 6.89 20.99 40.54
CA PRO A 909 8.18 20.29 40.62
C PRO A 909 8.69 19.77 39.27
N ASN A 910 10.01 19.62 39.10
CA ASN A 910 10.57 18.80 38.02
C ASN A 910 10.50 17.32 38.43
N LEU A 911 9.86 16.49 37.60
CA LEU A 911 9.72 15.06 37.88
C LEU A 911 10.53 14.24 36.87
N SER A 912 11.31 13.30 37.40
CA SER A 912 12.06 12.34 36.61
C SER A 912 11.73 10.91 37.03
N PHE A 913 11.37 10.08 36.05
CA PHE A 913 11.10 8.67 36.24
C PHE A 913 12.06 7.84 35.40
N MET A 914 12.78 6.92 36.03
CA MET A 914 13.73 6.02 35.38
C MET A 914 13.41 4.55 35.69
N SER A 915 13.34 3.70 34.67
CA SER A 915 13.18 2.25 34.84
C SER A 915 14.16 1.46 33.98
N THR A 916 14.73 0.37 34.49
CA THR A 916 15.55 -0.54 33.65
C THR A 916 14.76 -1.67 32.98
N SER A 917 13.45 -1.79 33.22
CA SER A 917 12.60 -2.83 32.62
C SER A 917 11.27 -2.25 32.06
N TRP A 918 10.10 -2.74 32.48
CA TRP A 918 8.78 -2.28 32.02
C TRP A 918 8.34 -0.98 32.71
N PHE A 919 7.84 -0.02 31.93
CA PHE A 919 7.29 1.25 32.43
C PHE A 919 5.90 1.52 31.84
N LYS A 920 4.87 1.60 32.70
CA LYS A 920 3.47 1.87 32.32
C LYS A 920 2.85 2.89 33.30
N PRO A 921 2.97 4.21 33.05
CA PRO A 921 2.45 5.22 33.96
C PRO A 921 0.91 5.27 33.92
N ASN A 922 0.27 5.46 35.07
CA ASN A 922 -1.14 5.81 35.15
C ASN A 922 -1.38 7.26 34.70
N PRO A 923 -2.62 7.63 34.30
CA PRO A 923 -2.93 8.99 33.89
C PRO A 923 -2.73 9.99 35.04
N ILE A 924 -2.07 11.11 34.76
CA ILE A 924 -1.87 12.21 35.71
C ILE A 924 -3.09 13.14 35.64
N TYR A 925 -3.86 13.25 36.72
CA TYR A 925 -5.04 14.12 36.81
C TYR A 925 -4.73 15.33 37.73
N HIS A 926 -4.61 16.56 37.20
CA HIS A 926 -4.50 17.72 38.09
C HIS A 926 -4.83 19.13 37.49
N PRO A 927 -5.71 19.95 38.12
CA PRO A 927 -6.23 21.22 37.60
C PRO A 927 -5.22 22.31 37.16
N ASN A 928 -4.09 22.48 37.86
CA ASN A 928 -3.22 23.68 37.74
C ASN A 928 -1.70 23.41 37.71
N LEU A 929 -1.25 22.21 37.34
CA LEU A 929 0.18 21.84 37.32
C LEU A 929 0.83 22.20 35.96
N ASN A 930 2.05 22.75 35.94
CA ASN A 930 2.84 22.96 34.70
C ASN A 930 4.31 22.44 34.82
N PRO A 931 4.54 21.16 35.18
CA PRO A 931 5.87 20.61 35.46
C PRO A 931 6.64 20.22 34.19
N ASN A 932 7.98 20.22 34.24
CA ASN A 932 8.79 19.49 33.25
C ASN A 932 8.82 18.01 33.64
N LEU A 933 8.37 17.13 32.74
CA LEU A 933 8.34 15.70 32.96
C LEU A 933 9.37 15.00 32.07
N SER A 934 10.19 14.15 32.69
CA SER A 934 11.16 13.30 31.99
C SER A 934 10.94 11.83 32.32
N PHE A 935 10.82 11.02 31.28
CA PHE A 935 10.63 9.58 31.38
C PHE A 935 11.77 8.88 30.66
N MET A 936 12.50 8.01 31.36
CA MET A 936 13.62 7.24 30.83
C MET A 936 13.43 5.75 31.06
N SER A 937 13.59 4.93 30.01
CA SER A 937 13.57 3.47 30.13
C SER A 937 14.74 2.82 29.37
N THR A 938 15.35 1.77 29.94
CA THR A 938 16.38 1.00 29.22
C THR A 938 15.82 -0.19 28.42
N SER A 939 14.50 -0.44 28.47
CA SER A 939 13.86 -1.56 27.77
C SER A 939 12.53 -1.15 27.08
N TRP A 940 11.43 -1.90 27.21
CA TRP A 940 10.12 -1.62 26.60
C TRP A 940 9.43 -0.41 27.25
N PHE A 941 9.04 0.59 26.45
CA PHE A 941 8.31 1.78 26.89
C PHE A 941 6.97 1.93 26.16
N ASN A 942 5.85 1.87 26.90
CA ASN A 942 4.50 1.97 26.35
C ASN A 942 3.62 2.89 27.23
N PRO A 943 3.62 4.21 27.00
CA PRO A 943 2.89 5.16 27.84
C PRO A 943 1.38 5.06 27.59
N ASN A 944 0.58 5.16 28.65
CA ASN A 944 -0.86 5.36 28.54
C ASN A 944 -1.18 6.82 28.11
N PRO A 945 -2.36 7.11 27.56
CA PRO A 945 -2.75 8.47 27.18
C PRO A 945 -2.80 9.41 28.40
N ILE A 946 -2.28 10.63 28.24
CA ILE A 946 -2.35 11.69 29.25
C ILE A 946 -3.67 12.45 29.05
N TYR A 947 -4.57 12.41 30.02
CA TYR A 947 -5.88 13.10 29.96
C TYR A 947 -5.89 14.32 30.89
N HIS A 948 -5.85 15.56 30.39
CA HIS A 948 -6.09 16.72 31.26
C HIS A 948 -6.49 18.08 30.59
N PRO A 949 -7.58 18.76 31.05
CA PRO A 949 -8.14 20.00 30.46
C PRO A 949 -7.21 21.20 30.22
N ASN A 950 -6.23 21.47 31.10
CA ASN A 950 -5.52 22.77 31.16
C ASN A 950 -3.98 22.68 31.33
N LEU A 951 -3.35 21.55 30.99
CA LEU A 951 -1.90 21.34 31.16
C LEU A 951 -1.10 21.83 29.92
N ASN A 952 0.05 22.49 30.10
CA ASN A 952 0.99 22.82 29.01
C ASN A 952 2.47 22.45 29.31
N PRO A 953 2.77 21.20 29.71
CA PRO A 953 4.10 20.78 30.17
C PRO A 953 5.11 20.55 29.02
N ASN A 954 6.41 20.70 29.28
CA ASN A 954 7.43 20.11 28.40
C ASN A 954 7.61 18.63 28.76
N LEU A 955 7.37 17.75 27.79
CA LEU A 955 7.49 16.30 27.99
C LEU A 955 8.72 15.78 27.24
N SER A 956 9.54 14.99 27.93
CA SER A 956 10.68 14.29 27.34
C SER A 956 10.59 12.79 27.60
N PHE A 957 10.72 12.02 26.54
CA PHE A 957 10.68 10.56 26.55
C PHE A 957 11.99 10.02 26.00
N MET A 958 12.70 9.20 26.75
CA MET A 958 13.98 8.61 26.37
C MET A 958 13.93 7.09 26.52
N SER A 959 14.32 6.35 25.48
CA SER A 959 14.46 4.89 25.53
C SER A 959 15.80 4.41 24.96
N THR A 960 16.43 3.41 25.57
CA THR A 960 17.63 2.79 24.99
C THR A 960 17.34 1.57 24.10
N SER A 961 16.06 1.19 23.93
CA SER A 961 15.66 0.02 23.13
C SER A 961 14.37 0.29 22.30
N TRP A 962 13.40 -0.62 22.22
CA TRP A 962 12.15 -0.47 21.46
C TRP A 962 11.23 0.61 22.06
N PHE A 963 10.82 1.59 21.23
CA PHE A 963 9.91 2.67 21.62
C PHE A 963 8.68 2.70 20.70
N ASN A 964 7.49 2.47 21.27
CA ASN A 964 6.22 2.45 20.53
C ASN A 964 5.14 3.21 21.32
N PRO A 965 5.01 4.54 21.14
CA PRO A 965 4.06 5.34 21.91
C PRO A 965 2.62 5.10 21.43
N ASN A 966 1.67 5.00 22.38
CA ASN A 966 0.24 5.05 22.05
C ASN A 966 -0.17 6.48 21.64
N PRO A 967 -1.30 6.65 20.93
CA PRO A 967 -1.79 7.97 20.53
C PRO A 967 -2.10 8.84 21.75
N ILE A 968 -1.69 10.12 21.71
CA ILE A 968 -2.02 11.12 22.71
C ILE A 968 -3.38 11.73 22.36
N TYR A 969 -4.40 11.51 23.19
CA TYR A 969 -5.75 12.03 22.98
C TYR A 969 -6.03 13.22 23.94
N HIS A 970 -6.11 14.46 23.44
CA HIS A 970 -6.61 15.56 24.30
C HIS A 970 -7.11 16.86 23.60
N PRO A 971 -8.30 17.41 23.96
CA PRO A 971 -8.95 18.58 23.35
C PRO A 971 -8.15 19.91 23.25
N ASN A 972 -7.33 20.26 24.25
CA ASN A 972 -6.80 21.64 24.42
C ASN A 972 -5.31 21.74 24.80
N LEU A 973 -4.49 20.71 24.55
CA LEU A 973 -3.06 20.69 24.91
C LEU A 973 -2.19 21.32 23.81
N ASN A 974 -1.17 22.14 24.16
CA ASN A 974 -0.15 22.64 23.21
C ASN A 974 1.32 22.47 23.70
N PRO A 975 1.73 21.26 24.14
CA PRO A 975 3.03 21.02 24.79
C PRO A 975 4.21 20.96 23.80
N ASN A 976 5.44 21.23 24.27
CA ASN A 976 6.64 20.80 23.53
C ASN A 976 6.93 19.34 23.87
N LEU A 977 6.95 18.47 22.86
CA LEU A 977 7.24 17.05 23.04
C LEU A 977 8.60 16.71 22.44
N SER A 978 9.42 15.98 23.21
CA SER A 978 10.70 15.45 22.77
C SER A 978 10.76 13.94 22.95
N PHE A 979 11.14 13.24 21.90
CA PHE A 979 11.28 11.79 21.87
C PHE A 979 12.71 11.44 21.48
N MET A 980 13.41 10.65 22.31
CA MET A 980 14.79 10.24 22.08
C MET A 980 14.91 8.71 22.17
N SER A 981 15.54 8.07 21.19
CA SER A 981 15.84 6.65 21.21
C SER A 981 17.29 6.35 20.83
N THR A 982 17.94 5.38 21.48
CA THR A 982 19.28 4.92 21.07
C THR A 982 19.25 3.73 20.10
N SER A 983 18.06 3.24 19.71
CA SER A 983 17.89 2.07 18.83
C SER A 983 16.71 2.25 17.84
N TRP A 984 15.93 1.20 17.50
CA TRP A 984 14.81 1.26 16.55
C TRP A 984 13.67 2.15 17.08
N PHE A 985 13.24 3.13 16.28
CA PHE A 985 12.15 4.06 16.61
C PHE A 985 11.05 4.01 15.53
N ASN A 986 9.84 3.61 15.91
CA ASN A 986 8.70 3.52 14.99
C ASN A 986 7.43 4.11 15.65
N PRO A 987 7.17 5.43 15.50
CA PRO A 987 6.03 6.06 16.17
C PRO A 987 4.71 5.65 15.50
N ASN A 988 3.69 5.37 16.30
CA ASN A 988 2.31 5.26 15.80
C ASN A 988 1.76 6.64 15.40
N PRO A 989 0.74 6.70 14.53
CA PRO A 989 0.14 7.97 14.11
C PRO A 989 -0.46 8.72 15.31
N ILE A 990 -0.20 10.03 15.39
CA ILE A 990 -0.79 10.92 16.40
C ILE A 990 -2.17 11.35 15.87
N TYR A 991 -3.25 10.94 16.54
CA TYR A 991 -4.63 11.28 16.16
C TYR A 991 -5.20 12.36 17.09
N HIS A 992 -5.36 13.61 16.65
CA HIS A 992 -6.15 14.59 17.41
C HIS A 992 -6.64 15.88 16.68
N PRO A 993 -7.95 16.23 16.72
CA PRO A 993 -8.58 17.35 15.97
C PRO A 993 -7.95 18.75 16.02
N ASN A 994 -7.35 19.16 17.15
CA ASN A 994 -7.03 20.58 17.45
C ASN A 994 -5.64 20.84 18.08
N LEU A 995 -4.67 19.93 17.95
CA LEU A 995 -3.33 20.07 18.54
C LEU A 995 -2.38 20.90 17.64
N ASN A 996 -1.56 21.82 18.20
CA ASN A 996 -0.51 22.57 17.48
C ASN A 996 0.89 22.56 18.19
N PRO A 997 1.42 21.40 18.64
CA PRO A 997 2.63 21.31 19.45
C PRO A 997 3.94 21.48 18.66
N ASN A 998 5.06 21.85 19.31
CA ASN A 998 6.39 21.62 18.73
C ASN A 998 6.83 20.19 19.05
N LEU A 999 7.11 19.39 18.03
CA LEU A 999 7.53 18.00 18.19
C LEU A 999 8.98 17.85 17.76
N SER A 1000 9.79 17.22 18.60
CA SER A 1000 11.18 16.87 18.31
C SER A 1000 11.42 15.37 18.47
N PHE A 1001 12.04 14.77 17.46
CA PHE A 1001 12.37 13.35 17.42
C PHE A 1001 13.88 13.19 17.23
N MET A 1002 14.54 12.43 18.09
CA MET A 1002 15.98 12.19 18.06
C MET A 1002 16.27 10.68 18.11
N SER A 1003 17.13 10.19 17.22
CA SER A 1003 17.60 8.80 17.25
C SER A 1003 19.12 8.70 17.05
N THR A 1004 19.78 7.77 17.76
CA THR A 1004 21.20 7.48 17.51
C THR A 1004 21.44 6.36 16.49
N SER A 1005 20.39 5.78 15.90
CA SER A 1005 20.46 4.64 14.98
C SER A 1005 19.45 4.75 13.82
N TRP A 1006 18.93 3.64 13.26
CA TRP A 1006 18.00 3.64 12.11
C TRP A 1006 16.68 4.33 12.49
N PHE A 1007 16.28 5.35 11.72
CA PHE A 1007 15.04 6.11 11.93
C PHE A 1007 14.14 6.04 10.69
N ASN A 1008 12.96 5.43 10.82
CA ASN A 1008 11.98 5.26 9.74
C ASN A 1008 10.56 5.56 10.26
N PRO A 1009 10.12 6.84 10.26
CA PRO A 1009 8.83 7.22 10.82
C PRO A 1009 7.68 6.74 9.93
N ASN A 1010 6.60 6.22 10.53
CA ASN A 1010 5.35 5.96 9.80
C ASN A 1010 4.72 7.28 9.30
N PRO A 1011 3.86 7.24 8.25
CA PRO A 1011 3.16 8.43 7.78
C PRO A 1011 2.28 9.04 8.87
N ILE A 1012 2.37 10.36 9.04
CA ILE A 1012 1.53 11.13 9.97
C ILE A 1012 0.19 11.41 9.27
N TYR A 1013 -0.90 10.80 9.73
CA TYR A 1013 -2.25 11.01 9.20
C TYR A 1013 -3.06 11.93 10.12
N HIS A 1014 -3.34 13.20 9.75
CA HIS A 1014 -4.27 14.01 10.54
C HIS A 1014 -4.91 15.26 9.87
N PRO A 1015 -6.28 15.40 9.85
CA PRO A 1015 -7.03 16.43 9.11
C PRO A 1015 -6.64 17.91 9.29
N ASN A 1016 -6.24 18.35 10.50
CA ASN A 1016 -6.18 19.77 10.89
C ASN A 1016 -4.94 20.19 11.72
N LEU A 1017 -3.82 19.45 11.69
CA LEU A 1017 -2.62 19.75 12.50
C LEU A 1017 -1.68 20.76 11.79
N ASN A 1018 -1.10 21.75 12.50
CA ASN A 1018 -0.09 22.68 11.96
C ASN A 1018 1.19 22.86 12.85
N PRO A 1019 1.85 21.76 13.30
CA PRO A 1019 2.95 21.79 14.27
C PRO A 1019 4.31 22.19 13.67
N ASN A 1020 5.27 22.67 14.47
CA ASN A 1020 6.69 22.66 14.05
C ASN A 1020 7.29 21.29 14.36
N LEU A 1021 7.85 20.61 13.34
CA LEU A 1021 8.44 19.29 13.50
C LEU A 1021 9.96 19.34 13.29
N SER A 1022 10.71 18.76 14.21
CA SER A 1022 12.15 18.55 14.07
C SER A 1022 12.52 17.08 14.21
N PHE A 1023 13.34 16.60 13.28
CA PHE A 1023 13.84 15.23 13.24
C PHE A 1023 15.36 15.25 13.23
N MET A 1024 15.99 14.53 14.15
CA MET A 1024 17.44 14.45 14.30
C MET A 1024 17.91 12.99 14.35
N SER A 1025 18.93 12.64 13.58
CA SER A 1025 19.56 11.31 13.65
C SER A 1025 21.08 11.41 13.69
N THR A 1026 21.75 10.52 14.44
CA THR A 1026 23.22 10.43 14.38
C THR A 1026 23.72 9.42 13.33
N SER A 1027 22.82 8.73 12.61
CA SER A 1027 23.15 7.69 11.64
C SER A 1027 22.31 7.80 10.33
N TRP A 1028 21.80 6.70 9.76
CA TRP A 1028 21.00 6.71 8.53
C TRP A 1028 19.58 7.25 8.77
N PHE A 1029 19.17 8.26 8.01
CA PHE A 1029 17.83 8.87 8.06
C PHE A 1029 17.10 8.75 6.71
N ASN A 1030 15.96 8.03 6.69
CA ASN A 1030 15.13 7.84 5.50
C ASN A 1030 13.64 8.06 5.86
N PRO A 1031 13.09 9.28 5.73
CA PRO A 1031 11.73 9.60 6.15
C PRO A 1031 10.71 9.07 5.14
N ASN A 1032 9.68 8.32 5.53
CA ASN A 1032 8.60 7.92 4.62
C ASN A 1032 7.83 9.15 4.06
N PRO A 1033 7.12 9.00 2.92
CA PRO A 1033 6.32 10.09 2.34
C PRO A 1033 5.24 10.58 3.32
N ILE A 1034 5.13 11.89 3.50
CA ILE A 1034 4.07 12.53 4.29
C ILE A 1034 2.84 12.71 3.39
N TYR A 1035 1.73 12.03 3.69
CA TYR A 1035 0.48 12.13 2.93
C TYR A 1035 -0.58 12.89 3.74
N HIS A 1036 -0.91 14.17 3.42
CA HIS A 1036 -2.04 14.82 4.10
C HIS A 1036 -2.69 16.09 3.46
N PRO A 1037 -4.02 16.11 3.18
CA PRO A 1037 -4.77 17.16 2.44
C PRO A 1037 -4.57 18.64 2.81
N ASN A 1038 -4.32 18.98 4.09
CA ASN A 1038 -4.45 20.35 4.62
C ASN A 1038 -3.34 20.77 5.63
N LEU A 1039 -2.16 20.13 5.63
CA LEU A 1039 -1.06 20.46 6.56
C LEU A 1039 -0.22 21.65 6.04
N ASN A 1040 0.24 22.58 6.91
CA ASN A 1040 1.19 23.67 6.58
C ASN A 1040 2.32 23.91 7.63
N PRO A 1041 3.05 22.86 8.09
CA PRO A 1041 4.00 22.92 9.22
C PRO A 1041 5.39 23.46 8.84
N ASN A 1042 6.19 23.97 9.80
CA ASN A 1042 7.65 24.11 9.57
C ASN A 1042 8.33 22.78 9.86
N LEU A 1043 9.10 22.24 8.91
CA LEU A 1043 9.79 20.96 9.04
C LEU A 1043 11.31 21.17 9.03
N SER A 1044 11.99 20.51 9.96
CA SER A 1044 13.45 20.47 10.03
C SER A 1044 13.96 19.04 10.15
N PHE A 1045 14.94 18.70 9.31
CA PHE A 1045 15.56 17.38 9.27
C PHE A 1045 17.06 17.53 9.44
N MET A 1046 17.65 16.85 10.42
CA MET A 1046 19.07 16.93 10.74
C MET A 1046 19.68 15.54 10.85
N SER A 1047 20.83 15.31 10.23
CA SER A 1047 21.60 14.07 10.39
C SER A 1047 23.09 14.34 10.61
N THR A 1048 23.76 13.56 11.46
CA THR A 1048 25.23 13.62 11.54
C THR A 1048 25.94 12.68 10.55
N SER A 1049 25.19 11.89 9.76
CA SER A 1049 25.76 11.02 8.73
C SER A 1049 24.99 11.09 7.39
N TRP A 1050 24.14 10.12 7.06
CA TRP A 1050 23.41 10.04 5.79
C TRP A 1050 21.97 10.54 5.95
N LEU A 1051 21.56 11.48 5.08
CA LEU A 1051 20.19 11.96 4.95
C LEU A 1051 19.71 11.78 3.50
N ASN A 1052 18.67 10.95 3.30
CA ASN A 1052 18.03 10.75 2.00
C ASN A 1052 16.59 11.29 2.07
N SER A 1053 16.25 12.38 1.38
CA SER A 1053 14.88 12.90 1.45
C SER A 1053 13.98 12.14 0.49
N ASN A 1054 12.92 11.44 0.93
CA ASN A 1054 11.94 10.84 0.01
C ASN A 1054 11.06 11.90 -0.67
N PRO A 1055 10.40 11.58 -1.80
CA PRO A 1055 9.51 12.50 -2.49
C PRO A 1055 8.34 12.91 -1.59
N ILE A 1056 8.08 14.21 -1.48
CA ILE A 1056 6.89 14.75 -0.80
C ILE A 1056 5.80 14.90 -1.87
N TYR A 1057 4.72 14.11 -1.77
CA TYR A 1057 3.57 14.15 -2.69
C TYR A 1057 2.37 14.82 -2.00
N HIS A 1058 1.97 16.05 -2.39
CA HIS A 1058 0.76 16.64 -1.78
C HIS A 1058 0.06 17.86 -2.45
N PRO A 1059 -1.26 17.78 -2.81
CA PRO A 1059 -2.07 18.79 -3.52
C PRO A 1059 -2.00 20.28 -3.09
N ASN A 1060 -1.83 20.60 -1.80
CA ASN A 1060 -2.05 21.96 -1.27
C ASN A 1060 -1.08 22.38 -0.11
N LEU A 1061 0.13 21.82 -0.04
CA LEU A 1061 1.11 22.15 1.02
C LEU A 1061 1.88 23.45 0.72
N ASN A 1062 2.20 24.29 1.73
CA ASN A 1062 3.08 25.47 1.63
C ASN A 1062 4.07 25.68 2.84
N PRO A 1063 4.82 24.63 3.28
CA PRO A 1063 5.61 24.63 4.52
C PRO A 1063 7.00 25.29 4.38
N ASN A 1064 7.64 25.76 5.47
CA ASN A 1064 9.09 26.02 5.44
C ASN A 1064 9.85 24.72 5.71
N LEU A 1065 10.77 24.32 4.83
CA LEU A 1065 11.56 23.09 4.97
C LEU A 1065 13.04 23.41 5.17
N SER A 1066 13.67 22.72 6.11
CA SER A 1066 15.11 22.79 6.34
C SER A 1066 15.73 21.40 6.43
N PHE A 1067 16.84 21.19 5.72
CA PHE A 1067 17.59 19.94 5.72
C PHE A 1067 19.04 20.23 6.08
N MET A 1068 19.57 19.54 7.08
CA MET A 1068 20.94 19.71 7.56
C MET A 1068 21.64 18.36 7.70
N SER A 1069 22.86 18.24 7.17
CA SER A 1069 23.69 17.04 7.35
C SER A 1069 25.13 17.39 7.66
N THR A 1070 25.78 16.67 8.59
CA THR A 1070 27.23 16.84 8.78
C THR A 1070 28.08 15.96 7.87
N SER A 1071 27.48 15.05 7.08
CA SER A 1071 28.22 14.26 6.09
C SER A 1071 27.57 14.20 4.70
N TRP A 1072 26.67 13.25 4.41
CA TRP A 1072 26.04 13.05 3.11
C TRP A 1072 24.59 13.53 3.14
N LEU A 1073 24.21 14.33 2.14
CA LEU A 1073 22.83 14.75 1.91
C LEU A 1073 22.47 14.51 0.44
N ASN A 1074 21.48 13.64 0.22
CA ASN A 1074 20.91 13.33 -1.09
C ASN A 1074 19.44 13.73 -1.09
N SER A 1075 19.03 14.66 -1.96
CA SER A 1075 17.62 15.07 -2.04
C SER A 1075 16.94 14.41 -3.24
N ASN A 1076 15.81 13.71 -3.07
CA ASN A 1076 14.99 13.24 -4.19
C ASN A 1076 14.16 14.39 -4.82
N PRO A 1077 13.65 14.23 -6.05
CA PRO A 1077 12.85 15.26 -6.71
C PRO A 1077 11.56 15.57 -5.93
N ILE A 1078 11.21 16.85 -5.81
CA ILE A 1078 9.95 17.31 -5.22
C ILE A 1078 8.95 17.48 -6.38
N TYR A 1079 7.86 16.70 -6.40
CA TYR A 1079 6.82 16.74 -7.45
C TYR A 1079 5.54 17.44 -6.93
N HIS A 1080 5.40 18.72 -7.27
CA HIS A 1080 4.29 19.65 -7.02
C HIS A 1080 3.38 19.99 -8.24
N PRO A 1081 2.07 20.34 -8.19
CA PRO A 1081 1.54 21.41 -9.08
C PRO A 1081 1.37 22.85 -8.53
N ASN A 1082 1.34 23.08 -7.21
CA ASN A 1082 1.03 24.40 -6.59
C ASN A 1082 1.83 24.76 -5.30
N LEU A 1083 3.07 24.31 -5.15
CA LEU A 1083 3.92 24.59 -3.95
C LEU A 1083 4.57 25.99 -4.00
N ASN A 1084 4.65 26.73 -2.89
CA ASN A 1084 5.43 27.97 -2.70
C ASN A 1084 6.26 28.05 -1.36
N PRO A 1085 7.03 27.00 -0.97
CA PRO A 1085 7.71 26.89 0.34
C PRO A 1085 9.05 27.65 0.42
N ASN A 1086 9.50 28.10 1.60
CA ASN A 1086 10.93 28.46 1.77
C ASN A 1086 11.75 27.19 2.05
N LEU A 1087 12.80 26.94 1.26
CA LEU A 1087 13.66 25.75 1.40
C LEU A 1087 15.07 26.16 1.80
N SER A 1088 15.64 25.49 2.80
CA SER A 1088 17.04 25.62 3.17
C SER A 1088 17.74 24.27 3.23
N PHE A 1089 18.94 24.20 2.66
CA PHE A 1089 19.78 23.01 2.68
C PHE A 1089 21.17 23.37 3.19
N MET A 1090 21.65 22.63 4.19
CA MET A 1090 22.97 22.83 4.79
C MET A 1090 23.73 21.50 4.87
N SER A 1091 24.97 21.44 4.39
CA SER A 1091 25.84 20.27 4.55
C SER A 1091 27.25 20.65 4.95
N THR A 1092 27.88 19.93 5.87
CA THR A 1092 29.30 20.17 6.17
C THR A 1092 30.28 19.33 5.33
N SER A 1093 29.78 18.35 4.54
CA SER A 1093 30.66 17.56 3.64
C SER A 1093 30.15 17.43 2.20
N TRP A 1094 29.46 16.34 1.81
CA TRP A 1094 28.99 16.06 0.45
C TRP A 1094 27.51 16.45 0.30
N PHE A 1095 27.19 17.26 -0.71
CA PHE A 1095 25.82 17.64 -1.07
C PHE A 1095 25.56 17.40 -2.57
N ASN A 1096 24.58 16.54 -2.88
CA ASN A 1096 24.21 16.18 -4.26
C ASN A 1096 22.68 16.28 -4.43
N PRO A 1097 22.13 17.44 -4.79
CA PRO A 1097 20.69 17.60 -4.93
C PRO A 1097 20.19 17.07 -6.29
N ASN A 1098 19.10 16.30 -6.32
CA ASN A 1098 18.41 15.95 -7.57
C ASN A 1098 17.65 17.15 -8.16
N PRO A 1099 17.29 17.13 -9.46
CA PRO A 1099 16.60 18.25 -10.11
C PRO A 1099 15.23 18.52 -9.47
N ILE A 1100 14.89 19.80 -9.30
CA ILE A 1100 13.56 20.26 -8.90
C ILE A 1100 12.76 20.54 -10.18
N TYR A 1101 11.65 19.82 -10.40
CA TYR A 1101 10.78 19.99 -11.58
C TYR A 1101 9.42 20.56 -11.16
N HIS A 1102 9.02 21.71 -11.72
CA HIS A 1102 7.67 22.27 -11.47
C HIS A 1102 7.23 23.30 -12.54
N PRO A 1103 5.92 23.61 -12.69
CA PRO A 1103 5.43 24.65 -13.61
C PRO A 1103 5.24 26.07 -13.00
N ASN A 1104 4.93 26.18 -11.70
CA ASN A 1104 4.54 27.44 -11.01
C ASN A 1104 5.18 27.67 -9.60
N LEU A 1105 6.49 27.48 -9.41
CA LEU A 1105 7.18 27.70 -8.11
C LEU A 1105 7.72 29.15 -7.95
N ASN A 1106 7.46 29.81 -6.80
CA ASN A 1106 8.13 31.06 -6.39
C ASN A 1106 8.79 31.03 -4.97
N PRO A 1107 9.62 30.02 -4.63
CA PRO A 1107 10.17 29.79 -3.28
C PRO A 1107 11.47 30.57 -2.98
N ASN A 1108 11.74 31.04 -1.75
CA ASN A 1108 13.12 31.44 -1.39
C ASN A 1108 13.97 30.18 -1.14
N LEU A 1109 15.10 30.04 -1.85
CA LEU A 1109 16.01 28.90 -1.71
C LEU A 1109 17.36 29.34 -1.13
N SER A 1110 17.83 28.64 -0.11
CA SER A 1110 19.19 28.79 0.43
C SER A 1110 19.94 27.48 0.46
N PHE A 1111 21.19 27.51 -0.03
CA PHE A 1111 22.10 26.38 -0.04
C PHE A 1111 23.41 26.78 0.63
N MET A 1112 23.82 26.02 1.65
CA MET A 1112 25.07 26.24 2.37
C MET A 1112 25.88 24.95 2.45
N SER A 1113 27.15 24.98 2.02
CA SER A 1113 28.06 23.83 2.16
C SER A 1113 29.44 24.24 2.65
N THR A 1114 30.08 23.47 3.53
CA THR A 1114 31.48 23.76 3.90
C THR A 1114 32.52 22.99 3.07
N SER A 1115 32.11 21.99 2.27
CA SER A 1115 33.03 21.17 1.46
C SER A 1115 32.68 21.05 -0.04
N TRP A 1116 32.12 19.94 -0.51
CA TRP A 1116 31.79 19.66 -1.90
C TRP A 1116 30.32 19.98 -2.21
N PHE A 1117 30.09 20.85 -3.19
CA PHE A 1117 28.75 21.23 -3.68
C PHE A 1117 28.64 21.04 -5.20
N ASN A 1118 27.80 20.10 -5.64
CA ASN A 1118 27.58 19.79 -7.07
C ASN A 1118 26.08 19.74 -7.39
N PRO A 1119 25.41 20.89 -7.61
CA PRO A 1119 23.97 20.94 -7.86
C PRO A 1119 23.64 20.37 -9.24
N ASN A 1120 22.58 19.57 -9.37
CA ASN A 1120 22.01 19.25 -10.68
C ASN A 1120 21.27 20.48 -11.28
N PRO A 1121 21.11 20.57 -12.62
CA PRO A 1121 20.46 21.71 -13.27
C PRO A 1121 19.02 21.93 -12.78
N ILE A 1122 18.67 23.19 -12.51
CA ILE A 1122 17.30 23.63 -12.19
C ILE A 1122 16.62 24.02 -13.52
N TYR A 1123 15.49 23.39 -13.84
CA TYR A 1123 14.70 23.66 -15.05
C TYR A 1123 13.34 24.25 -14.66
N HIS A 1124 13.02 25.49 -15.09
CA HIS A 1124 11.69 26.06 -14.87
C HIS A 1124 11.36 27.17 -15.89
N PRO A 1125 10.08 27.37 -16.33
CA PRO A 1125 9.72 28.40 -17.32
C PRO A 1125 9.41 29.80 -16.75
N ASN A 1126 9.00 29.91 -15.48
CA ASN A 1126 8.60 31.17 -14.81
C ASN A 1126 9.11 31.26 -13.35
N LEU A 1127 10.41 31.47 -13.12
CA LEU A 1127 11.00 31.66 -11.76
C LEU A 1127 11.08 33.16 -11.40
N ASN A 1128 10.60 33.55 -10.20
CA ASN A 1128 10.93 34.82 -9.54
C ASN A 1128 11.43 34.68 -8.06
N PRO A 1129 12.31 33.71 -7.71
CA PRO A 1129 12.77 33.49 -6.33
C PRO A 1129 14.06 34.24 -5.95
N ASN A 1130 14.27 34.53 -4.66
CA ASN A 1130 15.59 34.88 -4.13
C ASN A 1130 16.43 33.60 -3.94
N LEU A 1131 17.60 33.55 -4.56
CA LEU A 1131 18.53 32.42 -4.52
C LEU A 1131 19.81 32.82 -3.79
N SER A 1132 20.22 32.01 -2.81
CA SER A 1132 21.45 32.22 -2.05
C SER A 1132 22.30 30.95 -2.00
N PHE A 1133 23.56 31.06 -2.39
CA PHE A 1133 24.55 29.98 -2.35
C PHE A 1133 25.77 30.43 -1.53
N MET A 1134 26.10 29.67 -0.50
CA MET A 1134 27.28 29.92 0.33
C MET A 1134 28.13 28.64 0.41
N SER A 1135 29.40 28.72 -0.01
CA SER A 1135 30.36 27.61 0.10
C SER A 1135 31.69 28.05 0.69
N THR A 1136 32.31 27.26 1.56
CA THR A 1136 33.67 27.60 2.05
C THR A 1136 34.79 26.92 1.25
N SER A 1137 34.49 25.99 0.34
CA SER A 1137 35.50 25.35 -0.53
C SER A 1137 35.08 25.05 -1.97
N TRP A 1138 34.77 23.80 -2.36
CA TRP A 1138 34.61 23.42 -3.78
C TRP A 1138 33.17 23.62 -4.29
N PHE A 1139 32.98 24.50 -5.28
CA PHE A 1139 31.69 24.83 -5.88
C PHE A 1139 31.72 24.62 -7.41
N ASN A 1140 30.93 23.68 -7.93
CA ASN A 1140 30.80 23.40 -9.36
C ASN A 1140 29.37 23.73 -9.85
N PRO A 1141 29.08 24.95 -10.32
CA PRO A 1141 27.75 25.31 -10.78
C PRO A 1141 27.44 24.61 -12.10
N ASN A 1142 26.49 23.67 -12.09
CA ASN A 1142 25.84 23.25 -13.32
C ASN A 1142 24.91 24.38 -13.82
N PRO A 1143 24.65 24.47 -15.15
CA PRO A 1143 23.91 25.57 -15.75
C PRO A 1143 22.48 25.70 -15.20
N ILE A 1144 22.11 26.92 -14.80
CA ILE A 1144 20.72 27.34 -14.55
C ILE A 1144 20.15 27.80 -15.88
N TYR A 1145 19.14 27.12 -16.42
CA TYR A 1145 18.51 27.48 -17.69
C TYR A 1145 17.23 28.28 -17.45
N HIS A 1146 17.19 29.57 -17.78
CA HIS A 1146 15.96 30.39 -17.77
C HIS A 1146 15.98 31.49 -18.85
N PRO A 1147 14.88 31.72 -19.59
CA PRO A 1147 14.83 32.69 -20.70
C PRO A 1147 14.66 34.17 -20.29
N ASN A 1148 14.29 34.47 -19.04
CA ASN A 1148 14.24 35.83 -18.49
C ASN A 1148 14.90 35.85 -17.09
N LEU A 1149 16.20 36.16 -16.99
CA LEU A 1149 16.89 36.29 -15.71
C LEU A 1149 16.85 37.76 -15.25
N ASN A 1150 16.06 38.04 -14.22
CA ASN A 1150 16.38 39.14 -13.30
C ASN A 1150 15.96 38.80 -11.84
N PRO A 1151 16.74 38.01 -11.09
CA PRO A 1151 16.57 37.85 -9.64
C PRO A 1151 17.81 38.28 -8.83
N ASN A 1152 17.60 38.67 -7.57
CA ASN A 1152 18.67 38.89 -6.58
C ASN A 1152 19.39 37.57 -6.28
N LEU A 1153 20.45 37.28 -7.05
CA LEU A 1153 21.35 36.15 -6.86
C LEU A 1153 22.49 36.58 -5.93
N SER A 1154 22.69 35.83 -4.85
CA SER A 1154 23.83 36.05 -3.94
C SER A 1154 24.71 34.80 -3.88
N PHE A 1155 25.99 34.97 -4.24
CA PHE A 1155 27.03 33.95 -4.15
C PHE A 1155 28.12 34.41 -3.20
N MET A 1156 28.47 33.59 -2.21
CA MET A 1156 29.60 33.86 -1.32
C MET A 1156 30.46 32.59 -1.25
N SER A 1157 31.68 32.64 -1.81
CA SER A 1157 32.68 31.57 -1.73
C SER A 1157 34.01 32.07 -1.19
N ILE A 1158 34.68 31.27 -0.34
CA ILE A 1158 35.97 31.60 0.28
C ILE A 1158 37.15 30.95 -0.48
N SER A 1159 36.92 29.96 -1.36
CA SER A 1159 37.98 29.40 -2.22
C SER A 1159 37.46 28.81 -3.56
N TRP A 1160 38.40 28.58 -4.50
CA TRP A 1160 38.28 28.12 -5.91
C TRP A 1160 36.87 28.05 -6.54
N PHE A 1161 36.57 29.01 -7.44
CA PHE A 1161 35.37 29.05 -8.28
C PHE A 1161 35.74 28.66 -9.72
N LYS A 1162 35.10 27.62 -10.29
CA LYS A 1162 35.37 27.17 -11.67
C LYS A 1162 34.12 27.36 -12.55
N PRO A 1163 34.03 28.46 -13.33
CA PRO A 1163 32.91 28.68 -14.23
C PRO A 1163 33.03 27.78 -15.47
N ASN A 1164 31.99 27.02 -15.79
CA ASN A 1164 31.89 26.23 -17.01
C ASN A 1164 31.00 26.94 -18.06
N ASN A 1165 31.51 28.00 -18.70
CA ASN A 1165 31.60 28.17 -20.17
C ASN A 1165 32.10 29.57 -20.58
N PRO A 1166 32.69 29.71 -21.78
CA PRO A 1166 33.24 30.96 -22.28
C PRO A 1166 32.21 31.73 -23.13
N ASN A 1167 31.74 32.89 -22.67
CA ASN A 1167 31.88 34.14 -23.43
C ASN A 1167 31.38 35.36 -22.63
N PRO A 1168 31.97 36.54 -22.90
CA PRO A 1168 31.93 37.71 -22.04
C PRO A 1168 30.70 38.55 -22.37
N LEU A 1169 30.09 39.19 -21.37
CA LEU A 1169 29.48 40.52 -21.51
C LEU A 1169 29.10 41.05 -20.11
N ASN A 1170 29.90 42.04 -19.70
CA ASN A 1170 29.67 43.12 -18.74
C ASN A 1170 29.50 42.82 -17.24
N ALA A 1171 30.63 43.01 -16.56
CA ALA A 1171 30.87 43.84 -15.36
C ALA A 1171 29.88 43.77 -14.19
#